data_AF-A0A7L0PXL5-F1
#
_entry.id   AF-A0A7L0PXL5-F1
#
_cell.length_a   1.000
_cell.length_b   1.000
_cell.length_c   1.000
_cell.angle_alpha   90.00
_cell.angle_beta   90.00
_cell.angle_gamma   90.00
#
_symmetry.space_group_name_H-M   'P 1'
#
loop_
_entity.id
_entity.type
_entity.pdbx_description
1 polymer ?
#
loop_
_entity_poly.entity_id
_entity_poly.type
_entity_poly.pdbx_seq_one_letter_code
_entity_poly.pdbx_strand_id
1 'polypeptide(L)'
;RRRKRDWVIPPIKVPENERGPFPKKLVQIKSNRDRDTKIFYSITGQGADAPPEGVFTIEKESGWMKVTQPLDRERIDKYHLFSHAVSENGKPVEEPMEIIVTVTDQNDNKPQFTQEVFRGSVPEGALPGTSVMQVTATDADDAVETYNGVIAYSILSQEPREPHPHMFTVNRATGTLSVIASGLDRERVREYTLTVQAADLDGEGLTTTALAVIEIADINDNAPEFDLKTYEVAMPENEAGREVARLATTDLDEPGTPAWRAVYSILRGNEGSAFVIATDPASNEGVLRTAKGLDYEAKKQFVLHVAVANEAPFAVKLPTATATVTVNVEDVNEAPVFDPPVQLARVPEDVPPGQTLASCTAQDPDKAQGQRIKYLVGHDPAGWLAVHPENGLVTARDHLDRESPFAKNSTYAAVLLAVDDGLPPATGTGTLLLTLLDVNDHGPEAEPRDITVCNRSPQPQVLTVTDRDLPPNTGPFRAELSHGSGDSWAVEVGDEGDTVTLRLVAPLEPDLYSVYLRLLDQPGKAQLTVVTARVCDCEGPVQSCPQRPQPATGLPFVLAALGALLALLLILLLLLLFVRRRKVTKEPLLLPEDDTRDNVFYYGEEGGGEEDQVGAPGGPGGRGSEATSLSSLNSSASDCDQDYDYLNDWGSRFKKLADLYGGGEEDD
;
A
#
# COMPACT_ATOMS: atom_id res chain seq x y z
N ARG A 1 78.40 65.05 32.44
CA ARG A 1 78.82 64.13 31.36
C ARG A 1 77.77 64.23 30.24
N ARG A 2 78.09 64.77 29.06
CA ARG A 2 77.21 64.61 27.88
C ARG A 2 77.39 63.17 27.38
N ARG A 3 76.32 62.37 27.30
CA ARG A 3 76.33 61.17 26.45
C ARG A 3 76.57 61.66 25.01
N LYS A 4 77.47 61.01 24.27
CA LYS A 4 77.41 61.12 22.80
C LYS A 4 76.00 60.66 22.40
N ARG A 5 75.38 61.37 21.45
CA ARG A 5 74.38 60.71 20.61
C ARG A 5 75.19 59.86 19.65
N ASP A 6 74.97 58.56 19.67
CA ASP A 6 75.56 57.68 18.68
C ASP A 6 74.91 58.01 17.34
N TRP A 7 75.74 58.22 16.31
CA TRP A 7 75.28 58.64 15.00
C TRP A 7 74.81 57.41 14.24
N VAL A 8 73.51 57.12 14.35
CA VAL A 8 72.86 56.08 13.55
C VAL A 8 72.85 56.52 12.09
N ILE A 9 73.27 55.63 11.18
CA ILE A 9 73.16 55.85 9.73
C ILE A 9 71.66 55.87 9.35
N PRO A 10 71.19 56.86 8.57
CA PRO A 10 69.82 56.84 8.06
C PRO A 10 69.56 55.55 7.24
N PRO A 11 68.36 54.94 7.33
CA PRO A 11 68.03 53.73 6.56
C PRO A 11 68.31 53.93 5.07
N ILE A 12 69.07 52.99 4.48
CA ILE A 12 69.45 53.07 3.07
C ILE A 12 68.32 52.46 2.25
N LYS A 13 67.66 53.27 1.42
CA LYS A 13 66.64 52.80 0.48
C LYS A 13 67.29 52.52 -0.88
N VAL A 14 67.06 51.32 -1.43
CA VAL A 14 67.56 50.89 -2.75
C VAL A 14 66.38 50.34 -3.55
N PRO A 15 66.03 50.88 -4.73
CA PRO A 15 65.00 50.29 -5.56
C PRO A 15 65.43 48.89 -6.02
N GLU A 16 64.48 47.97 -6.07
CA GLU A 16 64.71 46.68 -6.71
C GLU A 16 64.83 46.80 -8.23
N ASN A 17 65.26 45.71 -8.86
CA ASN A 17 65.40 45.59 -10.32
C ASN A 17 66.23 46.74 -10.96
N GLU A 18 67.05 47.45 -10.17
CA GLU A 18 67.63 48.74 -10.55
C GLU A 18 68.66 48.60 -11.66
N ARG A 19 68.28 48.94 -12.88
CA ARG A 19 69.13 48.80 -14.08
C ARG A 19 70.32 49.77 -14.04
N GLY A 20 71.47 49.34 -14.56
CA GLY A 20 72.67 50.19 -14.69
C GLY A 20 73.98 49.44 -14.49
N PRO A 21 75.13 50.14 -14.57
CA PRO A 21 76.43 49.55 -14.33
C PRO A 21 76.63 49.26 -12.84
N PHE A 22 76.84 47.99 -12.49
CA PHE A 22 77.25 47.56 -11.17
C PHE A 22 78.78 47.43 -11.08
N PRO A 23 79.40 47.57 -9.90
CA PRO A 23 78.78 47.81 -8.59
C PRO A 23 78.45 49.31 -8.34
N LYS A 24 77.25 49.59 -7.85
CA LYS A 24 76.76 50.96 -7.55
C LYS A 24 77.12 51.38 -6.13
N LYS A 25 77.55 52.63 -5.93
CA LYS A 25 77.90 53.19 -4.61
C LYS A 25 76.62 53.58 -3.86
N LEU A 26 76.49 53.13 -2.61
CA LEU A 26 75.36 53.43 -1.73
C LEU A 26 75.67 54.57 -0.75
N VAL A 27 76.57 54.30 0.19
CA VAL A 27 76.97 55.25 1.24
C VAL A 27 78.47 55.13 1.49
N GLN A 28 79.09 56.22 1.94
CA GLN A 28 80.46 56.19 2.47
C GLN A 28 80.41 56.26 4.00
N ILE A 29 80.90 55.22 4.66
CA ILE A 29 81.13 55.25 6.11
C ILE A 29 82.55 55.74 6.40
N LYS A 30 82.73 56.46 7.51
CA LYS A 30 84.02 57.01 7.89
C LYS A 30 84.15 57.17 9.40
N SER A 31 85.13 56.52 10.01
CA SER A 31 85.52 56.80 11.40
C SER A 31 86.29 58.12 11.48
N ASN A 32 86.10 58.85 12.58
CA ASN A 32 86.84 60.09 12.85
C ASN A 32 88.25 59.87 13.42
N ARG A 33 88.61 58.61 13.72
CA ARG A 33 89.95 58.16 14.14
C ARG A 33 90.88 57.89 12.96
N ASP A 34 90.41 58.10 11.72
CA ASP A 34 91.20 58.04 10.48
C ASP A 34 92.34 59.08 10.44
N ARG A 35 92.22 60.13 11.26
CA ARG A 35 93.23 61.16 11.47
C ARG A 35 94.44 60.66 12.27
N ASP A 36 94.23 59.68 13.14
CA ASP A 36 95.21 59.19 14.11
C ASP A 36 95.89 57.90 13.63
N THR A 37 95.17 57.06 12.87
CA THR A 37 95.67 55.78 12.34
C THR A 37 95.03 55.45 10.99
N LYS A 38 95.73 54.67 10.16
CA LYS A 38 95.10 54.10 8.96
C LYS A 38 94.05 53.06 9.37
N ILE A 39 92.82 53.24 8.90
CA ILE A 39 91.67 52.39 9.19
C ILE A 39 91.31 51.58 7.95
N PHE A 40 90.93 50.32 8.19
CA PHE A 40 90.34 49.43 7.21
C PHE A 40 88.89 49.11 7.59
N TYR A 41 88.00 49.19 6.61
CA TYR A 41 86.56 48.94 6.77
C TYR A 41 86.19 47.54 6.25
N SER A 42 85.27 46.88 6.93
CA SER A 42 84.62 45.64 6.49
C SER A 42 83.14 45.62 6.88
N ILE A 43 82.34 44.82 6.19
CA ILE A 43 80.93 44.58 6.52
C ILE A 43 80.67 43.09 6.69
N THR A 44 79.72 42.74 7.55
CA THR A 44 79.27 41.37 7.84
C THR A 44 77.74 41.34 7.94
N GLY A 45 77.11 40.19 7.72
CA GLY A 45 75.65 40.00 7.77
C GLY A 45 75.10 39.41 6.48
N GLN A 46 73.77 39.23 6.45
CA GLN A 46 73.05 38.75 5.27
C GLN A 46 73.25 39.73 4.11
N GLY A 47 73.68 39.24 2.95
CA GLY A 47 74.06 40.09 1.82
C GLY A 47 75.56 40.36 1.71
N ALA A 48 76.36 40.07 2.75
CA ALA A 48 77.81 40.29 2.75
C ALA A 48 78.59 38.97 2.84
N ASP A 49 78.76 38.45 4.06
CA ASP A 49 79.47 37.19 4.38
C ASP A 49 78.52 36.06 4.83
N ALA A 50 77.21 36.32 4.85
CA ALA A 50 76.17 35.31 5.05
C ALA A 50 75.17 35.29 3.86
N PRO A 51 74.60 34.11 3.49
CA PRO A 51 73.74 33.96 2.32
C PRO A 51 72.53 34.91 2.27
N PRO A 52 72.26 35.58 1.12
CA PRO A 52 73.04 35.55 -0.11
C PRO A 52 74.36 36.32 0.03
N GLU A 53 75.49 35.68 -0.26
CA GLU A 53 76.81 36.29 -0.09
C GLU A 53 77.15 37.27 -1.23
N GLY A 54 77.96 38.30 -0.94
CA GLY A 54 78.54 39.19 -1.94
C GLY A 54 77.60 40.20 -2.62
N VAL A 55 76.33 40.29 -2.22
CA VAL A 55 75.35 41.28 -2.70
C VAL A 55 75.78 42.71 -2.37
N PHE A 56 76.37 42.90 -1.18
CA PHE A 56 76.96 44.13 -0.72
C PHE A 56 78.45 43.95 -0.46
N THR A 57 79.23 44.95 -0.84
CA THR A 57 80.68 45.01 -0.61
C THR A 57 81.09 46.37 -0.09
N ILE A 58 82.24 46.48 0.56
CA ILE A 58 82.80 47.76 1.01
C ILE A 58 84.26 47.93 0.55
N GLU A 59 84.58 49.10 0.03
CA GLU A 59 85.95 49.47 -0.32
C GLU A 59 86.79 49.63 0.97
N LYS A 60 87.69 48.67 1.22
CA LYS A 60 88.46 48.53 2.47
C LYS A 60 89.15 49.81 2.97
N GLU A 61 89.67 50.66 2.08
CA GLU A 61 90.38 51.89 2.48
C GLU A 61 89.52 53.15 2.47
N SER A 62 88.48 53.21 1.63
CA SER A 62 87.69 54.42 1.42
C SER A 62 86.38 54.44 2.22
N GLY A 63 85.89 53.27 2.65
CA GLY A 63 84.61 53.12 3.34
C GLY A 63 83.39 53.22 2.42
N TRP A 64 83.55 53.22 1.08
CA TRP A 64 82.42 53.19 0.14
C TRP A 64 81.77 51.80 0.13
N MET A 65 80.56 51.71 0.69
CA MET A 65 79.67 50.58 0.53
C MET A 65 79.03 50.60 -0.87
N LYS A 66 78.92 49.41 -1.47
CA LYS A 66 78.35 49.21 -2.81
C LYS A 66 77.41 48.01 -2.84
N VAL A 67 76.42 48.08 -3.71
CA VAL A 67 75.63 46.93 -4.17
C VAL A 67 76.23 46.39 -5.47
N THR A 68 76.32 45.07 -5.62
CA THR A 68 77.03 44.39 -6.72
C THR A 68 76.13 43.86 -7.83
N GLN A 69 74.82 43.76 -7.57
CA GLN A 69 73.81 43.17 -8.44
C GLN A 69 72.44 43.84 -8.21
N PRO A 70 71.45 43.71 -9.11
CA PRO A 70 70.08 44.10 -8.79
C PRO A 70 69.58 43.32 -7.56
N LEU A 71 68.72 44.00 -6.81
CA LEU A 71 67.94 43.44 -5.70
C LEU A 71 66.53 43.11 -6.20
N ASP A 72 65.82 42.34 -5.40
CA ASP A 72 64.50 41.74 -5.63
C ASP A 72 63.89 41.66 -4.22
N ARG A 73 62.76 42.35 -4.03
CA ARG A 73 62.13 42.63 -2.73
C ARG A 73 61.28 41.45 -2.28
N GLU A 74 60.57 40.80 -3.21
CA GLU A 74 59.76 39.60 -2.98
C GLU A 74 60.63 38.46 -2.44
N ARG A 75 61.91 38.44 -2.83
CA ARG A 75 62.91 37.52 -2.29
C ARG A 75 63.50 37.99 -0.96
N ILE A 76 63.94 39.26 -0.82
CA ILE A 76 64.44 39.84 0.44
C ILE A 76 64.18 41.35 0.49
N ASP A 77 63.24 41.77 1.35
CA ASP A 77 62.82 43.18 1.52
C ASP A 77 63.83 44.02 2.33
N LYS A 78 64.54 43.41 3.29
CA LYS A 78 65.47 44.10 4.20
C LYS A 78 66.74 43.28 4.45
N TYR A 79 67.89 43.96 4.40
CA TYR A 79 69.19 43.40 4.75
C TYR A 79 69.73 44.09 6.01
N HIS A 80 70.05 43.27 7.01
CA HIS A 80 70.73 43.71 8.25
C HIS A 80 72.22 43.42 8.14
N LEU A 81 73.02 44.49 8.07
CA LEU A 81 74.47 44.46 7.95
C LEU A 81 75.12 45.16 9.13
N PHE A 82 76.33 44.74 9.49
CA PHE A 82 77.16 45.38 10.51
C PHE A 82 78.47 45.85 9.89
N SER A 83 78.79 47.11 10.08
CA SER A 83 80.05 47.71 9.64
C SER A 83 81.08 47.72 10.76
N HIS A 84 82.32 47.39 10.40
CA HIS A 84 83.46 47.30 11.30
C HIS A 84 84.58 48.21 10.82
N ALA A 85 85.26 48.87 11.75
CA ALA A 85 86.44 49.69 11.49
C ALA A 85 87.61 49.15 12.32
N VAL A 86 88.66 48.66 11.67
CA VAL A 86 89.87 48.13 12.32
C VAL A 86 91.10 48.96 11.94
N SER A 87 92.02 49.10 12.88
CA SER A 87 93.31 49.74 12.65
C SER A 87 94.25 48.83 11.85
N GLU A 88 95.33 49.39 11.30
CA GLU A 88 96.43 48.62 10.70
C GLU A 88 96.99 47.53 11.63
N ASN A 89 96.94 47.74 12.95
CA ASN A 89 97.33 46.77 13.98
C ASN A 89 96.24 45.69 14.27
N GLY A 90 95.20 45.58 13.44
CA GLY A 90 94.12 44.59 13.56
C GLY A 90 93.14 44.82 14.72
N LYS A 91 93.32 45.87 15.53
CA LYS A 91 92.42 46.17 16.66
C LYS A 91 91.18 46.93 16.18
N PRO A 92 89.95 46.56 16.61
CA PRO A 92 88.75 47.36 16.40
C PRO A 92 88.91 48.79 16.94
N VAL A 93 88.47 49.75 16.15
CA VAL A 93 88.66 51.20 16.38
C VAL A 93 87.35 51.88 16.73
N GLU A 94 86.21 51.35 16.28
CA GLU A 94 84.86 51.75 16.68
C GLU A 94 84.07 50.49 17.07
N GLU A 95 82.95 50.65 17.76
CA GLU A 95 81.98 49.56 17.96
C GLU A 95 81.26 49.25 16.62
N PRO A 96 80.85 47.99 16.37
CA PRO A 96 80.15 47.64 15.14
C PRO A 96 78.85 48.43 14.99
N MET A 97 78.64 49.03 13.82
CA MET A 97 77.48 49.88 13.54
C MET A 97 76.53 49.18 12.57
N GLU A 98 75.28 49.01 12.99
CA GLU A 98 74.21 48.44 12.17
C GLU A 98 73.90 49.36 10.97
N ILE A 99 73.73 48.73 9.81
CA ILE A 99 73.31 49.32 8.55
C ILE A 99 72.12 48.50 8.08
N ILE A 100 70.94 49.13 8.05
CA ILE A 100 69.73 48.54 7.48
C ILE A 100 69.59 49.06 6.05
N VAL A 101 69.62 48.13 5.08
CA VAL A 101 69.26 48.40 3.70
C VAL A 101 67.85 47.90 3.48
N THR A 102 66.93 48.80 3.12
CA THR A 102 65.55 48.48 2.77
C THR A 102 65.43 48.53 1.25
N VAL A 103 64.99 47.42 0.66
CA VAL A 103 64.65 47.36 -0.76
C VAL A 103 63.31 48.07 -0.93
N THR A 104 63.22 49.01 -1.89
CA THR A 104 61.96 49.68 -2.21
C THR A 104 61.33 49.08 -3.44
N ASP A 105 60.04 48.80 -3.29
CA ASP A 105 59.14 48.16 -4.23
C ASP A 105 59.14 48.78 -5.64
N GLN A 106 58.97 47.94 -6.67
CA GLN A 106 58.63 48.30 -8.03
C GLN A 106 57.44 47.43 -8.49
N ASN A 107 56.54 48.00 -9.31
CA ASN A 107 55.51 47.21 -9.96
C ASN A 107 56.14 46.32 -11.05
N ASP A 108 56.45 45.08 -10.70
CA ASP A 108 56.96 44.07 -11.64
C ASP A 108 56.28 42.70 -11.51
N ASN A 109 55.44 42.50 -10.48
CA ASN A 109 54.46 41.42 -10.45
C ASN A 109 53.09 41.95 -10.89
N LYS A 110 52.28 41.05 -11.45
CA LYS A 110 50.89 41.33 -11.83
C LYS A 110 49.95 40.54 -10.92
N PRO A 111 48.70 40.98 -10.70
CA PRO A 111 47.75 40.26 -9.87
C PRO A 111 47.51 38.85 -10.40
N GLN A 112 47.33 37.87 -9.51
CA GLN A 112 47.00 36.49 -9.90
C GLN A 112 45.74 36.04 -9.15
N PHE A 113 44.72 35.62 -9.89
CA PHE A 113 43.53 35.00 -9.30
C PHE A 113 43.89 33.68 -8.61
N THR A 114 43.23 33.40 -7.48
CA THR A 114 43.44 32.15 -6.72
C THR A 114 42.92 30.92 -7.45
N GLN A 115 42.02 31.11 -8.42
CA GLN A 115 41.40 30.08 -9.26
C GLN A 115 41.22 30.62 -10.68
N GLU A 116 41.34 29.76 -11.70
CA GLU A 116 41.05 30.14 -13.10
C GLU A 116 39.54 30.31 -13.35
N VAL A 117 38.72 29.55 -12.63
CA VAL A 117 37.26 29.55 -12.71
C VAL A 117 36.68 29.56 -11.31
N PHE A 118 35.88 30.58 -10.99
CA PHE A 118 35.05 30.64 -9.80
C PHE A 118 33.64 30.15 -10.14
N ARG A 119 33.01 29.37 -9.27
CA ARG A 119 31.60 28.95 -9.40
C ARG A 119 30.80 29.47 -8.21
N GLY A 120 29.60 29.95 -8.48
CA GLY A 120 28.63 30.35 -7.47
C GLY A 120 27.21 30.16 -7.97
N SER A 121 26.24 30.26 -7.08
CA SER A 121 24.82 30.19 -7.44
C SER A 121 24.03 31.32 -6.79
N VAL A 122 22.95 31.73 -7.43
CA VAL A 122 22.00 32.73 -6.91
C VAL A 122 20.59 32.28 -7.29
N PRO A 123 19.59 32.34 -6.40
CA PRO A 123 18.21 32.08 -6.78
C PRO A 123 17.76 33.10 -7.83
N GLU A 124 16.88 32.69 -8.73
CA GLU A 124 16.14 33.64 -9.55
C GLU A 124 15.22 34.53 -8.70
N GLY A 125 14.66 35.58 -9.31
CA GLY A 125 13.91 36.60 -8.58
C GLY A 125 14.73 37.37 -7.51
N ALA A 126 16.03 37.08 -7.33
CA ALA A 126 16.88 37.73 -6.35
C ALA A 126 16.91 39.26 -6.54
N LEU A 127 16.70 39.97 -5.44
CA LEU A 127 16.62 41.43 -5.46
C LEU A 127 18.00 42.06 -5.74
N PRO A 128 18.07 43.20 -6.47
CA PRO A 128 19.29 43.97 -6.60
C PRO A 128 19.94 44.28 -5.25
N GLY A 129 21.25 44.05 -5.15
CA GLY A 129 22.03 44.08 -3.91
C GLY A 129 22.32 42.71 -3.30
N THR A 130 21.68 41.63 -3.77
CA THR A 130 21.96 40.26 -3.32
C THR A 130 23.41 39.87 -3.67
N SER A 131 24.18 39.41 -2.68
CA SER A 131 25.54 38.88 -2.89
C SER A 131 25.51 37.47 -3.44
N VAL A 132 26.34 37.19 -4.45
CA VAL A 132 26.40 35.90 -5.16
C VAL A 132 27.62 35.09 -4.72
N MET A 133 28.81 35.65 -4.91
CA MET A 133 30.08 35.02 -4.54
C MET A 133 31.18 36.07 -4.36
N GLN A 134 32.41 35.65 -4.04
CA GLN A 134 33.57 36.53 -3.97
C GLN A 134 34.71 35.95 -4.79
N VAL A 135 35.21 36.70 -5.78
CA VAL A 135 36.44 36.37 -6.50
C VAL A 135 37.64 36.92 -5.75
N THR A 136 38.77 36.23 -5.79
CA THR A 136 39.98 36.64 -5.06
C THR A 136 41.22 36.53 -5.94
N ALA A 137 42.03 37.57 -5.91
CA ALA A 137 43.35 37.63 -6.50
C ALA A 137 44.36 38.14 -5.45
N THR A 138 45.63 37.82 -5.68
CA THR A 138 46.76 38.22 -4.85
C THR A 138 47.83 38.84 -5.73
N ASP A 139 48.46 39.90 -5.24
CA ASP A 139 49.66 40.47 -5.82
C ASP A 139 50.84 40.20 -4.87
N ALA A 140 52.05 40.16 -5.41
CA ALA A 140 53.27 40.01 -4.63
C ALA A 140 53.80 41.36 -4.12
N ASP A 141 53.54 42.45 -4.86
CA ASP A 141 54.13 43.77 -4.64
C ASP A 141 53.58 44.48 -3.38
N ASP A 142 54.20 45.57 -2.94
CA ASP A 142 53.86 46.27 -1.70
C ASP A 142 52.49 46.98 -1.78
N ALA A 143 51.48 46.37 -1.17
CA ALA A 143 50.13 46.91 -1.01
C ALA A 143 49.93 47.85 0.20
N VAL A 144 50.96 48.06 1.03
CA VAL A 144 50.87 48.78 2.31
C VAL A 144 51.47 50.19 2.22
N GLU A 145 52.68 50.30 1.70
CA GLU A 145 53.38 51.57 1.51
C GLU A 145 53.20 52.13 0.09
N THR A 146 52.74 51.31 -0.86
CA THR A 146 52.49 51.70 -2.25
C THR A 146 51.15 51.17 -2.77
N TYR A 147 50.78 51.54 -4.00
CA TYR A 147 49.61 50.98 -4.69
C TYR A 147 49.95 49.78 -5.58
N ASN A 148 51.21 49.37 -5.67
CA ASN A 148 51.66 48.31 -6.58
C ASN A 148 50.98 46.98 -6.25
N GLY A 149 50.85 46.62 -4.97
CA GLY A 149 50.06 45.45 -4.57
C GLY A 149 48.55 45.69 -4.38
N VAL A 150 48.01 46.88 -4.68
CA VAL A 150 46.60 47.24 -4.41
C VAL A 150 45.73 46.90 -5.62
N ILE A 151 45.01 45.78 -5.50
CA ILE A 151 44.15 45.23 -6.54
C ILE A 151 42.78 45.92 -6.59
N ALA A 152 42.36 46.30 -7.78
CA ALA A 152 40.98 46.62 -8.12
C ALA A 152 40.36 45.55 -9.03
N TYR A 153 39.12 45.14 -8.70
CA TYR A 153 38.33 44.19 -9.49
C TYR A 153 37.35 44.89 -10.45
N SER A 154 37.17 44.34 -11.65
CA SER A 154 36.18 44.79 -12.63
C SER A 154 35.55 43.60 -13.38
N ILE A 155 34.41 43.84 -14.06
CA ILE A 155 33.78 42.86 -14.97
C ILE A 155 33.98 43.38 -16.40
N LEU A 156 34.64 42.59 -17.25
CA LEU A 156 34.88 42.93 -18.66
C LEU A 156 33.71 42.57 -19.57
N SER A 157 33.09 41.41 -19.32
CA SER A 157 31.97 40.89 -20.11
C SER A 157 31.10 39.94 -19.30
N GLN A 158 29.84 39.84 -19.73
CA GLN A 158 28.84 38.90 -19.26
C GLN A 158 28.26 38.18 -20.49
N GLU A 159 28.16 36.85 -20.41
CA GLU A 159 27.48 36.02 -21.40
C GLU A 159 26.48 35.09 -20.68
N PRO A 160 25.19 35.05 -21.09
CA PRO A 160 24.57 35.85 -22.14
C PRO A 160 24.38 37.32 -21.73
N ARG A 161 24.17 38.19 -22.74
CA ARG A 161 23.89 39.63 -22.56
C ARG A 161 22.41 39.94 -22.32
N GLU A 162 21.57 38.91 -22.32
CA GLU A 162 20.14 39.00 -22.01
C GLU A 162 19.88 38.57 -20.56
N PRO A 163 18.83 39.08 -19.90
CA PRO A 163 17.91 40.12 -20.39
C PRO A 163 18.53 41.53 -20.39
N HIS A 164 19.63 41.72 -19.65
CA HIS A 164 20.39 42.97 -19.60
C HIS A 164 21.91 42.68 -19.61
N PRO A 165 22.75 43.46 -20.33
CA PRO A 165 24.19 43.19 -20.43
C PRO A 165 24.97 43.39 -19.12
N HIS A 166 24.31 43.92 -18.08
CA HIS A 166 24.84 44.13 -16.75
C HIS A 166 23.80 43.64 -15.72
N MET A 167 23.73 42.32 -15.51
CA MET A 167 22.95 41.70 -14.43
C MET A 167 23.71 41.73 -13.10
N PHE A 168 25.04 41.68 -13.17
CA PHE A 168 25.94 41.63 -12.02
C PHE A 168 26.89 42.84 -11.96
N THR A 169 27.34 43.14 -10.74
CA THR A 169 28.40 44.11 -10.44
C THR A 169 29.43 43.47 -9.53
N VAL A 170 30.66 43.98 -9.54
CA VAL A 170 31.73 43.56 -8.61
C VAL A 170 32.13 44.73 -7.71
N ASN A 171 32.31 44.46 -6.43
CA ASN A 171 32.93 45.42 -5.53
C ASN A 171 34.42 45.55 -5.86
N ARG A 172 34.83 46.74 -6.30
CA ARG A 172 36.19 47.06 -6.76
C ARG A 172 37.28 46.67 -5.76
N ALA A 173 37.03 46.77 -4.45
CA ALA A 173 38.04 46.50 -3.43
C ALA A 173 37.98 45.07 -2.86
N THR A 174 36.79 44.45 -2.78
CA THR A 174 36.63 43.14 -2.12
C THR A 174 36.49 41.96 -3.09
N GLY A 175 36.22 42.20 -4.38
CA GLY A 175 35.92 41.13 -5.34
C GLY A 175 34.54 40.47 -5.13
N THR A 176 33.70 41.02 -4.27
CA THR A 176 32.33 40.51 -4.04
C THR A 176 31.45 40.79 -5.26
N LEU A 177 30.92 39.74 -5.88
CA LEU A 177 29.94 39.80 -6.96
C LEU A 177 28.52 39.89 -6.39
N SER A 178 27.72 40.82 -6.91
CA SER A 178 26.34 41.05 -6.48
C SER A 178 25.42 41.30 -7.67
N VAL A 179 24.14 40.96 -7.53
CA VAL A 179 23.09 41.29 -8.51
C VAL A 179 22.85 42.80 -8.51
N ILE A 180 22.80 43.43 -9.69
CA ILE A 180 22.51 44.88 -9.83
C ILE A 180 21.24 45.17 -10.64
N ALA A 181 20.81 44.25 -11.51
CA ALA A 181 19.56 44.38 -12.26
C ALA A 181 18.57 43.26 -11.89
N SER A 182 17.28 43.60 -11.89
CA SER A 182 16.18 42.64 -11.76
C SER A 182 15.96 41.85 -13.05
N GLY A 183 15.38 40.65 -12.94
CA GLY A 183 15.10 39.77 -14.09
C GLY A 183 16.08 38.61 -14.24
N LEU A 184 16.66 38.13 -13.14
CA LEU A 184 17.16 36.75 -13.12
C LEU A 184 15.94 35.83 -13.16
N ASP A 185 15.94 34.94 -14.15
CA ASP A 185 14.85 34.11 -14.67
C ASP A 185 15.56 32.90 -15.29
N ARG A 186 15.36 31.73 -14.70
CA ARG A 186 16.08 30.47 -14.96
C ARG A 186 15.51 29.78 -16.20
N GLU A 187 14.21 29.89 -16.44
CA GLU A 187 13.51 29.40 -17.62
C GLU A 187 14.10 30.02 -18.89
N ARG A 188 14.50 31.29 -18.80
CA ARG A 188 15.18 32.02 -19.87
C ARG A 188 16.70 31.83 -19.86
N VAL A 189 17.38 31.98 -18.70
CA VAL A 189 18.85 31.90 -18.59
C VAL A 189 19.27 31.17 -17.31
N ARG A 190 19.74 29.93 -17.48
CA ARG A 190 20.18 29.04 -16.39
C ARG A 190 21.59 29.33 -15.85
N GLU A 191 22.47 29.91 -16.67
CA GLU A 191 23.87 30.13 -16.32
C GLU A 191 24.38 31.44 -16.95
N TYR A 192 25.15 32.21 -16.19
CA TYR A 192 25.90 33.36 -16.66
C TYR A 192 27.40 33.14 -16.47
N THR A 193 28.18 33.34 -17.53
CA THR A 193 29.65 33.39 -17.45
C THR A 193 30.11 34.84 -17.50
N LEU A 194 30.79 35.28 -16.44
CA LEU A 194 31.45 36.58 -16.37
C LEU A 194 32.95 36.43 -16.64
N THR A 195 33.53 37.33 -17.43
CA THR A 195 34.98 37.52 -17.45
C THR A 195 35.32 38.62 -16.45
N VAL A 196 35.90 38.24 -15.32
CA VAL A 196 36.37 39.17 -14.29
C VAL A 196 37.83 39.53 -14.52
N GLN A 197 38.20 40.76 -14.19
CA GLN A 197 39.57 41.26 -14.24
C GLN A 197 40.01 41.71 -12.86
N ALA A 198 41.27 41.42 -12.53
CA ALA A 198 42.00 41.99 -11.41
C ALA A 198 43.13 42.85 -11.99
N ALA A 199 43.31 44.04 -11.44
CA ALA A 199 44.27 45.02 -11.94
C ALA A 199 44.94 45.76 -10.77
N ASP A 200 46.26 45.87 -10.78
CA ASP A 200 47.02 46.57 -9.76
C ASP A 200 46.98 48.11 -9.93
N LEU A 201 47.66 48.86 -9.04
CA LEU A 201 47.65 50.32 -8.99
C LEU A 201 46.23 50.90 -8.85
N ASP A 202 45.38 50.27 -8.02
CA ASP A 202 43.94 50.56 -7.93
C ASP A 202 43.22 50.44 -9.30
N GLY A 203 43.74 49.61 -10.21
CA GLY A 203 43.11 49.26 -11.49
C GLY A 203 43.69 49.93 -12.74
N GLU A 204 44.76 50.72 -12.61
CA GLU A 204 45.40 51.45 -13.70
C GLU A 204 46.71 50.81 -14.21
N GLY A 205 47.13 49.67 -13.63
CA GLY A 205 48.40 49.00 -13.94
C GLY A 205 48.28 47.66 -14.69
N LEU A 206 49.02 46.63 -14.26
CA LEU A 206 49.01 45.32 -14.92
C LEU A 206 47.71 44.58 -14.60
N THR A 207 47.26 43.74 -15.54
CA THR A 207 45.95 43.10 -15.46
C THR A 207 46.03 41.60 -15.70
N THR A 208 45.16 40.86 -15.01
CA THR A 208 44.84 39.46 -15.30
C THR A 208 43.33 39.24 -15.26
N THR A 209 42.90 38.10 -15.79
CA THR A 209 41.48 37.77 -15.96
C THR A 209 41.20 36.33 -15.55
N ALA A 210 40.04 36.10 -14.99
CA ALA A 210 39.50 34.77 -14.66
C ALA A 210 38.02 34.68 -15.07
N LEU A 211 37.47 33.48 -15.08
CA LEU A 211 36.05 33.25 -15.32
C LEU A 211 35.30 33.15 -13.99
N ALA A 212 34.10 33.72 -13.92
CA ALA A 212 33.18 33.55 -12.81
C ALA A 212 31.83 33.08 -13.37
N VAL A 213 31.51 31.81 -13.12
CA VAL A 213 30.31 31.13 -13.60
C VAL A 213 29.25 31.17 -12.50
N ILE A 214 28.07 31.67 -12.84
CA ILE A 214 26.94 31.87 -11.94
C ILE A 214 25.78 31.02 -12.43
N GLU A 215 25.45 29.97 -11.68
CA GLU A 215 24.28 29.13 -11.91
C GLU A 215 23.05 29.81 -11.27
N ILE A 216 21.95 29.89 -12.01
CA ILE A 216 20.68 30.42 -11.49
C ILE A 216 19.91 29.26 -10.87
N ALA A 217 19.61 29.37 -9.58
CA ALA A 217 18.90 28.35 -8.84
C ALA A 217 17.38 28.55 -8.94
N ASP A 218 16.69 27.43 -9.16
CA ASP A 218 15.24 27.27 -9.31
C ASP A 218 14.48 27.78 -8.08
N ILE A 219 13.42 28.56 -8.31
CA ILE A 219 12.36 28.83 -7.33
C ILE A 219 11.01 28.49 -7.97
N ASN A 220 10.01 28.19 -7.15
CA ASN A 220 8.65 28.02 -7.65
C ASN A 220 8.01 29.40 -8.00
N ASP A 221 8.23 29.90 -9.22
CA ASP A 221 7.57 31.11 -9.73
C ASP A 221 6.76 30.91 -11.03
N ASN A 222 6.75 29.69 -11.59
CA ASN A 222 5.74 29.26 -12.56
C ASN A 222 4.64 28.46 -11.86
N ALA A 223 3.46 28.38 -12.48
CA ALA A 223 2.35 27.58 -11.94
C ALA A 223 1.96 26.51 -12.95
N PRO A 224 1.57 25.30 -12.49
CA PRO A 224 1.24 24.21 -13.39
C PRO A 224 -0.06 24.52 -14.11
N GLU A 225 -0.02 24.61 -15.43
CA GLU A 225 -1.19 24.87 -16.27
C GLU A 225 -1.74 23.57 -16.86
N PHE A 226 -3.07 23.40 -16.87
CA PHE A 226 -3.70 22.27 -17.54
C PHE A 226 -3.71 22.43 -19.06
N ASP A 227 -3.24 21.40 -19.78
CA ASP A 227 -3.24 21.36 -21.25
C ASP A 227 -4.68 21.48 -21.82
N LEU A 228 -5.64 20.86 -21.13
CA LEU A 228 -7.07 20.93 -21.43
C LEU A 228 -7.83 21.48 -20.22
N LYS A 229 -8.65 22.51 -20.43
CA LYS A 229 -9.47 23.15 -19.38
C LYS A 229 -10.77 22.39 -19.08
N THR A 230 -11.19 21.52 -19.99
CA THR A 230 -12.44 20.76 -19.93
C THR A 230 -12.21 19.33 -20.42
N TYR A 231 -12.64 18.36 -19.63
CA TYR A 231 -12.65 16.94 -19.97
C TYR A 231 -14.09 16.44 -19.91
N GLU A 232 -14.50 15.59 -20.84
CA GLU A 232 -15.80 14.93 -20.83
C GLU A 232 -15.60 13.42 -21.02
N VAL A 233 -16.15 12.62 -20.11
CA VAL A 233 -15.96 11.17 -20.05
C VAL A 233 -17.28 10.49 -19.76
N ALA A 234 -17.57 9.41 -20.47
CA ALA A 234 -18.66 8.49 -20.16
C ALA A 234 -18.12 7.32 -19.32
N MET A 235 -18.83 6.99 -18.25
CA MET A 235 -18.42 5.96 -17.28
C MET A 235 -19.61 5.07 -16.93
N PRO A 236 -19.54 3.75 -17.11
CA PRO A 236 -20.56 2.85 -16.58
C PRO A 236 -20.58 2.94 -15.05
N GLU A 237 -21.76 2.75 -14.50
CA GLU A 237 -21.96 2.70 -13.06
C GLU A 237 -21.40 1.42 -12.40
N ASN A 238 -21.58 1.30 -11.09
CA ASN A 238 -21.15 0.17 -10.25
C ASN A 238 -19.64 -0.15 -10.19
N GLU A 239 -18.80 0.30 -11.13
CA GLU A 239 -17.36 0.04 -11.15
C GLU A 239 -16.52 0.99 -10.25
N ALA A 240 -15.99 0.45 -9.14
CA ALA A 240 -15.04 1.14 -8.27
C ALA A 240 -13.57 0.92 -8.72
N GLY A 241 -12.71 1.92 -8.49
CA GLY A 241 -11.26 1.85 -8.76
C GLY A 241 -10.86 2.12 -10.22
N ARG A 242 -11.82 2.33 -11.12
CA ARG A 242 -11.57 2.53 -12.55
C ARG A 242 -11.01 3.92 -12.83
N GLU A 243 -10.10 4.00 -13.79
CA GLU A 243 -9.52 5.24 -14.30
C GLU A 243 -10.55 5.97 -15.17
N VAL A 244 -10.85 7.22 -14.80
CA VAL A 244 -11.83 8.09 -15.46
C VAL A 244 -11.11 8.98 -16.47
N ALA A 245 -10.07 9.67 -16.04
CA ALA A 245 -9.31 10.59 -16.87
C ALA A 245 -7.86 10.73 -16.38
N ARG A 246 -6.97 11.05 -17.31
CA ARG A 246 -5.64 11.59 -17.03
C ARG A 246 -5.65 13.07 -17.34
N LEU A 247 -5.31 13.89 -16.35
CA LEU A 247 -5.22 15.34 -16.49
C LEU A 247 -3.74 15.68 -16.64
N ALA A 248 -3.33 16.08 -17.84
CA ALA A 248 -1.97 16.54 -18.10
C ALA A 248 -1.80 18.02 -17.75
N THR A 249 -0.64 18.37 -17.21
CA THR A 249 -0.25 19.74 -16.90
C THR A 249 1.17 20.03 -17.31
N THR A 250 1.41 21.25 -17.79
CA THR A 250 2.75 21.77 -18.07
C THR A 250 3.17 22.74 -16.98
N ASP A 251 4.41 22.56 -16.50
CA ASP A 251 5.09 23.46 -15.58
C ASP A 251 6.50 23.74 -16.15
N LEU A 252 7.01 24.95 -15.94
CA LEU A 252 8.26 25.44 -16.53
C LEU A 252 9.45 25.37 -15.55
N ASP A 253 9.18 25.24 -14.25
CA ASP A 253 10.19 25.05 -13.19
C ASP A 253 11.04 23.78 -13.43
N GLU A 254 12.13 23.59 -12.67
CA GLU A 254 13.08 22.49 -12.90
C GLU A 254 12.44 21.08 -12.80
N PRO A 255 12.46 20.28 -13.89
CA PRO A 255 11.81 18.96 -13.89
C PRO A 255 12.30 18.02 -12.79
N GLY A 256 11.36 17.50 -12.01
CA GLY A 256 11.59 16.56 -10.91
C GLY A 256 11.78 17.19 -9.53
N THR A 257 11.93 18.52 -9.43
CA THR A 257 11.96 19.24 -8.14
C THR A 257 10.55 19.33 -7.52
N PRO A 258 10.44 19.66 -6.22
CA PRO A 258 9.16 19.99 -5.60
C PRO A 258 8.48 21.25 -6.19
N ALA A 259 9.23 22.11 -6.88
CA ALA A 259 8.66 23.23 -7.65
C ALA A 259 7.89 22.68 -8.86
N TRP A 260 8.45 21.75 -9.63
CA TRP A 260 7.77 21.18 -10.81
C TRP A 260 6.68 20.11 -10.52
N ARG A 261 6.75 19.40 -9.39
CA ARG A 261 5.83 18.28 -9.09
C ARG A 261 4.41 18.75 -8.80
N ALA A 262 3.45 18.23 -9.57
CA ALA A 262 2.05 18.57 -9.48
C ALA A 262 1.33 17.82 -8.34
N VAL A 263 0.45 18.52 -7.65
CA VAL A 263 -0.44 18.04 -6.60
C VAL A 263 -1.87 18.41 -6.97
N TYR A 264 -2.65 17.40 -7.35
CA TYR A 264 -4.03 17.58 -7.79
C TYR A 264 -5.01 17.48 -6.61
N SER A 265 -6.06 18.30 -6.64
CA SER A 265 -7.13 18.27 -5.64
C SER A 265 -8.49 18.53 -6.27
N ILE A 266 -9.54 17.88 -5.76
CA ILE A 266 -10.92 18.11 -6.24
C ILE A 266 -11.57 19.15 -5.34
N LEU A 267 -11.82 20.35 -5.88
CA LEU A 267 -12.37 21.48 -5.13
C LEU A 267 -13.88 21.35 -4.84
N ARG A 268 -14.65 20.84 -5.81
CA ARG A 268 -16.12 20.68 -5.72
C ARG A 268 -16.65 19.70 -6.77
N GLY A 269 -17.89 19.24 -6.58
CA GLY A 269 -18.60 18.29 -7.46
C GLY A 269 -18.40 16.80 -7.11
N ASN A 270 -17.63 16.51 -6.06
CA ASN A 270 -17.34 15.16 -5.57
C ASN A 270 -18.22 14.81 -4.35
N GLU A 271 -19.55 14.91 -4.50
CA GLU A 271 -20.46 14.56 -3.41
C GLU A 271 -20.33 13.07 -3.06
N GLY A 272 -20.38 12.76 -1.75
CA GLY A 272 -20.22 11.39 -1.26
C GLY A 272 -18.80 10.80 -1.36
N SER A 273 -17.82 11.58 -1.82
CA SER A 273 -16.44 11.13 -2.14
C SER A 273 -16.44 9.95 -3.13
N ALA A 274 -17.19 10.10 -4.22
CA ALA A 274 -17.28 9.11 -5.30
C ALA A 274 -15.99 9.02 -6.13
N PHE A 275 -15.16 10.07 -6.15
CA PHE A 275 -13.92 10.16 -6.92
C PHE A 275 -12.71 10.43 -6.02
N VAL A 276 -11.54 9.96 -6.47
CA VAL A 276 -10.22 10.27 -5.91
C VAL A 276 -9.28 10.67 -7.06
N ILE A 277 -8.37 11.59 -6.81
CA ILE A 277 -7.31 11.97 -7.77
C ILE A 277 -5.95 11.81 -7.09
N ALA A 278 -4.97 11.32 -7.83
CA ALA A 278 -3.60 11.18 -7.38
C ALA A 278 -2.64 11.52 -8.51
N THR A 279 -1.48 12.12 -8.19
CA THR A 279 -0.42 12.35 -9.16
C THR A 279 0.29 11.04 -9.49
N ASP A 280 0.47 10.74 -10.76
CA ASP A 280 1.36 9.68 -11.24
C ASP A 280 2.82 10.17 -11.14
N PRO A 281 3.68 9.56 -10.30
CA PRO A 281 5.05 10.05 -10.10
C PRO A 281 5.96 9.84 -11.33
N ALA A 282 5.53 9.08 -12.33
CA ALA A 282 6.29 8.87 -13.56
C ALA A 282 5.98 9.92 -14.65
N SER A 283 4.73 10.40 -14.72
CA SER A 283 4.27 11.33 -15.76
C SER A 283 3.89 12.73 -15.27
N ASN A 284 3.78 12.93 -13.94
CA ASN A 284 3.24 14.14 -13.30
C ASN A 284 1.75 14.42 -13.62
N GLU A 285 1.06 13.47 -14.25
CA GLU A 285 -0.37 13.58 -14.60
C GLU A 285 -1.28 13.32 -13.39
N GLY A 286 -2.41 14.01 -13.36
CA GLY A 286 -3.48 13.76 -12.38
C GLY A 286 -4.34 12.59 -12.83
N VAL A 287 -4.18 11.44 -12.20
CA VAL A 287 -4.97 10.23 -12.47
C VAL A 287 -6.24 10.27 -11.64
N LEU A 288 -7.37 10.58 -12.27
CA LEU A 288 -8.69 10.60 -11.66
C LEU A 288 -9.31 9.18 -11.71
N ARG A 289 -9.78 8.69 -10.56
CA ARG A 289 -10.39 7.36 -10.40
C ARG A 289 -11.72 7.41 -9.65
N THR A 290 -12.58 6.43 -9.92
CA THR A 290 -13.73 6.15 -9.05
C THR A 290 -13.24 5.57 -7.73
N ALA A 291 -13.64 6.16 -6.60
CA ALA A 291 -13.37 5.66 -5.26
C ALA A 291 -14.46 4.69 -4.76
N LYS A 292 -15.65 4.78 -5.36
CA LYS A 292 -16.83 3.92 -5.13
C LYS A 292 -17.47 3.64 -6.49
N GLY A 293 -18.34 2.63 -6.58
CA GLY A 293 -19.25 2.52 -7.71
C GLY A 293 -20.09 3.79 -7.84
N LEU A 294 -20.31 4.23 -9.08
CA LEU A 294 -21.30 5.26 -9.38
C LEU A 294 -22.69 4.62 -9.39
N ASP A 295 -23.73 5.44 -9.36
CA ASP A 295 -25.16 5.07 -9.28
C ASP A 295 -25.91 6.07 -10.17
N TYR A 296 -26.43 5.59 -11.30
CA TYR A 296 -27.07 6.37 -12.34
C TYR A 296 -28.44 6.92 -11.89
N GLU A 297 -29.23 6.07 -11.24
CA GLU A 297 -30.53 6.37 -10.62
C GLU A 297 -30.44 7.51 -9.61
N ALA A 298 -29.35 7.55 -8.82
CA ALA A 298 -29.07 8.63 -7.89
C ALA A 298 -28.50 9.87 -8.59
N LYS A 299 -27.50 9.74 -9.48
CA LYS A 299 -26.85 10.89 -10.12
C LYS A 299 -26.18 10.59 -11.48
N LYS A 300 -26.92 10.88 -12.54
CA LYS A 300 -26.53 10.74 -13.97
C LYS A 300 -25.30 11.56 -14.44
N GLN A 301 -24.91 12.62 -13.72
CA GLN A 301 -23.77 13.46 -14.12
C GLN A 301 -23.06 14.10 -12.93
N PHE A 302 -21.73 14.06 -12.94
CA PHE A 302 -20.86 14.76 -12.01
C PHE A 302 -20.04 15.82 -12.75
N VAL A 303 -19.99 17.04 -12.21
CA VAL A 303 -19.19 18.14 -12.76
C VAL A 303 -18.13 18.50 -11.74
N LEU A 304 -16.98 17.84 -11.86
CA LEU A 304 -15.84 17.98 -10.95
C LEU A 304 -15.05 19.22 -11.33
N HIS A 305 -14.70 20.05 -10.36
CA HIS A 305 -13.69 21.09 -10.55
C HIS A 305 -12.40 20.65 -9.85
N VAL A 306 -11.37 20.41 -10.65
CA VAL A 306 -10.04 19.98 -10.19
C VAL A 306 -9.12 21.19 -10.21
N ALA A 307 -8.31 21.33 -9.16
CA ALA A 307 -7.19 22.27 -9.11
C ALA A 307 -5.87 21.51 -9.14
N VAL A 308 -4.84 22.18 -9.64
CA VAL A 308 -3.45 21.74 -9.53
C VAL A 308 -2.63 22.87 -8.88
N ALA A 309 -1.71 22.47 -8.02
CA ALA A 309 -0.66 23.30 -7.43
C ALA A 309 0.61 22.43 -7.32
N ASN A 310 1.72 23.00 -6.90
CA ASN A 310 2.98 22.26 -6.78
C ASN A 310 3.13 21.63 -5.38
N GLU A 311 4.11 20.73 -5.23
CA GLU A 311 4.52 20.18 -3.93
C GLU A 311 5.12 21.28 -3.03
N ALA A 312 5.90 22.20 -3.61
CA ALA A 312 6.43 23.40 -2.94
C ALA A 312 5.44 24.58 -2.99
N PRO A 313 5.42 25.46 -1.97
CA PRO A 313 4.66 26.72 -2.04
C PRO A 313 5.28 27.70 -3.04
N PHE A 314 4.44 28.42 -3.78
CA PHE A 314 4.87 29.47 -4.70
C PHE A 314 5.70 30.57 -4.01
N ALA A 315 6.84 30.93 -4.60
CA ALA A 315 7.64 32.09 -4.22
C ALA A 315 6.95 33.42 -4.59
N VAL A 316 6.11 33.41 -5.64
CA VAL A 316 5.34 34.55 -6.13
C VAL A 316 3.84 34.27 -5.98
N LYS A 317 2.99 35.30 -5.86
CA LYS A 317 1.53 35.11 -5.76
C LYS A 317 0.92 34.82 -7.13
N LEU A 318 0.77 33.53 -7.44
CA LEU A 318 0.18 33.03 -8.69
C LEU A 318 -1.27 32.55 -8.50
N PRO A 319 -2.10 32.57 -9.56
CA PRO A 319 -3.44 31.98 -9.53
C PRO A 319 -3.36 30.45 -9.65
N THR A 320 -4.10 29.72 -8.81
CA THR A 320 -4.23 28.26 -8.94
C THR A 320 -4.98 27.90 -10.23
N ALA A 321 -4.37 27.09 -11.08
CA ALA A 321 -5.02 26.59 -12.29
C ALA A 321 -6.16 25.64 -11.95
N THR A 322 -7.24 25.67 -12.74
CA THR A 322 -8.39 24.77 -12.56
C THR A 322 -8.88 24.21 -13.89
N ALA A 323 -9.27 22.94 -13.86
CA ALA A 323 -9.94 22.24 -14.96
C ALA A 323 -11.31 21.74 -14.50
N THR A 324 -12.22 21.52 -15.46
CA THR A 324 -13.54 20.94 -15.20
C THR A 324 -13.64 19.57 -15.86
N VAL A 325 -14.00 18.54 -15.11
CA VAL A 325 -14.21 17.18 -15.61
C VAL A 325 -15.68 16.84 -15.47
N THR A 326 -16.37 16.70 -16.61
CA THR A 326 -17.75 16.23 -16.69
C THR A 326 -17.74 14.72 -16.86
N VAL A 327 -18.23 14.01 -15.84
CA VAL A 327 -18.44 12.56 -15.87
C VAL A 327 -19.92 12.31 -16.10
N ASN A 328 -20.25 11.79 -17.28
CA ASN A 328 -21.58 11.29 -17.62
C ASN A 328 -21.65 9.83 -17.20
N VAL A 329 -22.62 9.48 -16.34
CA VAL A 329 -22.82 8.09 -15.92
C VAL A 329 -23.62 7.37 -17.00
N GLU A 330 -23.16 6.20 -17.42
CA GLU A 330 -23.87 5.29 -18.31
C GLU A 330 -24.66 4.28 -17.48
N ASP A 331 -25.95 4.20 -17.78
CA ASP A 331 -26.99 3.31 -17.25
C ASP A 331 -26.65 1.85 -17.60
N VAL A 332 -26.54 0.97 -16.60
CA VAL A 332 -26.18 -0.46 -16.75
C VAL A 332 -27.17 -1.35 -16.01
N ASN A 333 -27.76 -2.31 -16.73
CA ASN A 333 -28.85 -3.15 -16.23
C ASN A 333 -28.62 -3.73 -14.83
N GLU A 334 -29.46 -3.35 -13.87
CA GLU A 334 -29.42 -3.82 -12.48
C GLU A 334 -30.47 -4.90 -12.18
N ALA A 335 -30.26 -5.68 -11.11
CA ALA A 335 -31.19 -6.74 -10.74
C ALA A 335 -32.44 -6.19 -10.02
N PRO A 336 -33.67 -6.62 -10.39
CA PRO A 336 -34.89 -6.26 -9.68
C PRO A 336 -34.83 -6.57 -8.17
N VAL A 337 -35.11 -5.59 -7.31
CA VAL A 337 -35.00 -5.73 -5.86
C VAL A 337 -36.37 -6.01 -5.23
N PHE A 338 -36.49 -7.12 -4.48
CA PHE A 338 -37.69 -7.42 -3.70
C PHE A 338 -37.85 -6.46 -2.51
N ASP A 339 -39.02 -5.84 -2.38
CA ASP A 339 -39.38 -4.99 -1.24
C ASP A 339 -40.68 -5.52 -0.58
N PRO A 340 -40.60 -6.12 0.62
CA PRO A 340 -39.40 -6.40 1.41
C PRO A 340 -38.57 -7.58 0.83
N PRO A 341 -37.25 -7.66 1.10
CA PRO A 341 -36.40 -8.77 0.63
C PRO A 341 -36.72 -10.12 1.29
N VAL A 342 -37.39 -10.08 2.45
CA VAL A 342 -37.97 -11.25 3.13
C VAL A 342 -39.46 -11.01 3.30
N GLN A 343 -40.28 -11.70 2.50
CA GLN A 343 -41.72 -11.71 2.65
C GLN A 343 -42.12 -12.71 3.74
N LEU A 344 -42.88 -12.24 4.72
CA LEU A 344 -43.49 -13.07 5.77
C LEU A 344 -44.95 -13.30 5.44
N ALA A 345 -45.42 -14.54 5.55
CA ALA A 345 -46.85 -14.85 5.51
C ALA A 345 -47.20 -15.97 6.50
N ARG A 346 -48.43 -15.96 7.01
CA ARG A 346 -48.94 -16.94 7.96
C ARG A 346 -50.17 -17.60 7.35
N VAL A 347 -50.11 -18.92 7.13
CA VAL A 347 -51.12 -19.68 6.42
C VAL A 347 -51.39 -20.98 7.16
N PRO A 348 -52.65 -21.43 7.33
CA PRO A 348 -52.90 -22.77 7.81
C PRO A 348 -52.52 -23.80 6.73
N GLU A 349 -52.27 -25.03 7.15
CA GLU A 349 -51.86 -26.10 6.22
C GLU A 349 -53.02 -26.71 5.43
N ASP A 350 -54.24 -26.65 5.96
CA ASP A 350 -55.48 -27.10 5.31
C ASP A 350 -55.90 -26.25 4.09
N VAL A 351 -55.06 -25.31 3.66
CA VAL A 351 -55.29 -24.44 2.51
C VAL A 351 -55.43 -25.25 1.22
N PRO A 352 -56.54 -25.10 0.48
CA PRO A 352 -56.72 -25.81 -0.79
C PRO A 352 -55.73 -25.33 -1.87
N PRO A 353 -55.24 -26.23 -2.74
CA PRO A 353 -54.47 -25.87 -3.92
C PRO A 353 -55.19 -24.82 -4.78
N GLY A 354 -54.44 -23.81 -5.23
CA GLY A 354 -54.92 -22.64 -5.96
C GLY A 354 -55.18 -21.40 -5.11
N GLN A 355 -55.24 -21.51 -3.77
CA GLN A 355 -55.41 -20.35 -2.89
C GLN A 355 -54.14 -19.48 -2.85
N THR A 356 -54.33 -18.16 -2.77
CA THR A 356 -53.27 -17.17 -2.55
C THR A 356 -52.69 -17.26 -1.14
N LEU A 357 -51.37 -17.35 -1.05
CA LEU A 357 -50.59 -17.41 0.20
C LEU A 357 -49.93 -16.07 0.53
N ALA A 358 -49.34 -15.42 -0.48
CA ALA A 358 -48.62 -14.16 -0.34
C ALA A 358 -48.59 -13.38 -1.66
N SER A 359 -48.26 -12.09 -1.60
CA SER A 359 -47.94 -11.26 -2.75
C SER A 359 -46.51 -10.75 -2.58
N CYS A 360 -45.61 -11.08 -3.50
CA CYS A 360 -44.21 -10.68 -3.45
C CYS A 360 -43.90 -9.77 -4.63
N THR A 361 -43.54 -8.51 -4.37
CA THR A 361 -43.23 -7.53 -5.42
C THR A 361 -41.76 -7.17 -5.43
N ALA A 362 -41.16 -7.21 -6.61
CA ALA A 362 -39.86 -6.61 -6.88
C ALA A 362 -40.05 -5.29 -7.63
N GLN A 363 -39.10 -4.37 -7.43
CA GLN A 363 -38.98 -3.13 -8.16
C GLN A 363 -37.65 -3.11 -8.90
N ASP A 364 -37.72 -2.71 -10.16
CA ASP A 364 -36.57 -2.50 -11.00
C ASP A 364 -35.93 -1.14 -10.67
N PRO A 365 -34.60 -1.06 -10.46
CA PRO A 365 -33.90 0.22 -10.36
C PRO A 365 -34.06 1.04 -11.66
N ASP A 366 -34.00 0.38 -12.82
CA ASP A 366 -33.74 0.95 -14.16
C ASP A 366 -35.00 1.55 -14.81
N LYS A 367 -35.68 2.42 -14.05
CA LYS A 367 -36.95 3.05 -14.43
C LYS A 367 -36.89 3.84 -15.73
N ALA A 368 -35.69 4.23 -16.17
CA ALA A 368 -35.46 4.90 -17.45
C ALA A 368 -35.62 3.95 -18.65
N GLN A 369 -35.30 2.67 -18.49
CA GLN A 369 -35.33 1.67 -19.55
C GLN A 369 -36.72 1.05 -19.77
N GLY A 370 -37.60 1.08 -18.75
CA GLY A 370 -39.00 0.65 -18.86
C GLY A 370 -39.20 -0.87 -18.92
N GLN A 371 -38.30 -1.60 -18.26
CA GLN A 371 -38.21 -3.06 -18.28
C GLN A 371 -39.38 -3.76 -17.58
N ARG A 372 -39.53 -5.07 -17.84
CA ARG A 372 -40.61 -5.91 -17.31
C ARG A 372 -40.08 -7.11 -16.52
N ILE A 373 -40.35 -7.05 -15.22
CA ILE A 373 -40.01 -8.10 -14.25
C ILE A 373 -40.92 -9.33 -14.43
N LYS A 374 -40.30 -10.51 -14.53
CA LYS A 374 -40.95 -11.82 -14.48
C LYS A 374 -40.60 -12.57 -13.21
N TYR A 375 -41.62 -13.07 -12.53
CA TYR A 375 -41.47 -13.81 -11.27
C TYR A 375 -41.38 -15.32 -11.51
N LEU A 376 -40.42 -15.97 -10.85
CA LEU A 376 -40.18 -17.42 -10.92
C LEU A 376 -39.95 -18.00 -9.52
N VAL A 377 -40.23 -19.28 -9.34
CA VAL A 377 -39.83 -20.02 -8.13
C VAL A 377 -38.39 -20.51 -8.32
N GLY A 378 -37.49 -20.13 -7.43
CA GLY A 378 -36.08 -20.53 -7.47
C GLY A 378 -35.79 -21.78 -6.66
N HIS A 379 -36.11 -21.77 -5.36
CA HIS A 379 -35.88 -22.90 -4.45
C HIS A 379 -37.14 -23.16 -3.62
N ASP A 380 -37.72 -24.35 -3.79
CA ASP A 380 -38.97 -24.78 -3.17
C ASP A 380 -38.84 -26.28 -2.79
N PRO A 381 -38.36 -26.61 -1.57
CA PRO A 381 -37.93 -27.97 -1.20
C PRO A 381 -38.95 -29.09 -1.43
N ALA A 382 -40.23 -28.80 -1.20
CA ALA A 382 -41.35 -29.74 -1.30
C ALA A 382 -42.21 -29.54 -2.56
N GLY A 383 -41.96 -28.50 -3.36
CA GLY A 383 -42.73 -28.20 -4.58
C GLY A 383 -44.14 -27.65 -4.34
N TRP A 384 -44.44 -27.17 -3.12
CA TRP A 384 -45.77 -26.72 -2.71
C TRP A 384 -46.21 -25.38 -3.30
N LEU A 385 -45.31 -24.63 -3.94
CA LEU A 385 -45.58 -23.24 -4.32
C LEU A 385 -45.64 -23.05 -5.85
N ALA A 386 -46.47 -22.10 -6.26
CA ALA A 386 -46.43 -21.53 -7.60
C ALA A 386 -46.47 -20.00 -7.48
N VAL A 387 -45.66 -19.30 -8.28
CA VAL A 387 -45.75 -17.84 -8.42
C VAL A 387 -46.31 -17.50 -9.79
N HIS A 388 -47.21 -16.52 -9.84
CA HIS A 388 -47.76 -16.02 -11.09
C HIS A 388 -46.77 -15.03 -11.75
N PRO A 389 -46.36 -15.27 -13.02
CA PRO A 389 -45.14 -14.68 -13.56
C PRO A 389 -45.18 -13.17 -13.80
N GLU A 390 -46.36 -12.55 -13.91
CA GLU A 390 -46.52 -11.13 -14.25
C GLU A 390 -46.85 -10.22 -13.06
N ASN A 391 -47.17 -10.79 -11.88
CA ASN A 391 -47.66 -10.00 -10.73
C ASN A 391 -47.15 -10.48 -9.35
N GLY A 392 -46.28 -11.48 -9.32
CA GLY A 392 -45.64 -11.93 -8.07
C GLY A 392 -46.58 -12.58 -7.04
N LEU A 393 -47.80 -12.95 -7.46
CA LEU A 393 -48.77 -13.59 -6.58
C LEU A 393 -48.37 -15.05 -6.34
N VAL A 394 -48.14 -15.42 -5.08
CA VAL A 394 -47.77 -16.78 -4.68
C VAL A 394 -49.01 -17.55 -4.24
N THR A 395 -49.21 -18.72 -4.82
CA THR A 395 -50.34 -19.62 -4.57
C THR A 395 -49.87 -21.00 -4.12
N ALA A 396 -50.74 -21.70 -3.39
CA ALA A 396 -50.56 -23.12 -3.08
C ALA A 396 -50.66 -23.93 -4.39
N ARG A 397 -49.62 -24.68 -4.73
CA ARG A 397 -49.61 -25.61 -5.86
C ARG A 397 -50.06 -27.01 -5.45
N ASP A 398 -49.70 -27.40 -4.24
CA ASP A 398 -50.00 -28.69 -3.62
C ASP A 398 -50.41 -28.44 -2.15
N HIS A 399 -50.74 -29.50 -1.43
CA HIS A 399 -51.07 -29.44 -0.01
C HIS A 399 -49.85 -29.06 0.83
N LEU A 400 -50.02 -28.09 1.73
CA LEU A 400 -49.02 -27.72 2.72
C LEU A 400 -49.18 -28.64 3.95
N ASP A 401 -48.10 -28.88 4.66
CA ASP A 401 -48.01 -29.85 5.77
C ASP A 401 -46.93 -29.35 6.76
N ARG A 402 -47.29 -29.15 8.03
CA ARG A 402 -46.42 -28.60 9.08
C ARG A 402 -45.58 -29.67 9.77
N GLU A 403 -46.00 -30.93 9.74
CA GLU A 403 -45.32 -32.10 10.29
C GLU A 403 -44.25 -32.63 9.32
N SER A 404 -44.35 -32.22 8.07
CA SER A 404 -43.40 -32.47 6.98
C SER A 404 -41.96 -32.14 7.38
N PRO A 405 -40.97 -32.98 7.01
CA PRO A 405 -39.56 -32.71 7.29
C PRO A 405 -39.00 -31.45 6.60
N PHE A 406 -39.74 -30.87 5.65
CA PHE A 406 -39.39 -29.61 4.99
C PHE A 406 -39.80 -28.36 5.79
N ALA A 407 -40.77 -28.48 6.70
CA ALA A 407 -41.16 -27.41 7.63
C ALA A 407 -40.26 -27.47 8.89
N LYS A 408 -39.46 -26.44 9.13
CA LYS A 408 -38.56 -26.36 10.30
C LYS A 408 -39.09 -25.32 11.27
N ASN A 409 -39.34 -25.71 12.52
CA ASN A 409 -39.94 -24.85 13.55
C ASN A 409 -41.24 -24.15 13.07
N SER A 410 -42.14 -24.92 12.44
CA SER A 410 -43.37 -24.42 11.80
C SER A 410 -43.14 -23.36 10.70
N THR A 411 -41.93 -23.28 10.14
CA THR A 411 -41.61 -22.38 9.02
C THR A 411 -41.13 -23.14 7.79
N TYR A 412 -41.69 -22.78 6.65
CA TYR A 412 -41.29 -23.24 5.32
C TYR A 412 -40.64 -22.08 4.57
N ALA A 413 -39.40 -22.27 4.13
CA ALA A 413 -38.58 -21.24 3.49
C ALA A 413 -38.40 -21.54 2.01
N ALA A 414 -38.87 -20.62 1.15
CA ALA A 414 -38.72 -20.69 -0.29
C ALA A 414 -37.97 -19.45 -0.82
N VAL A 415 -37.30 -19.60 -1.95
CA VAL A 415 -36.64 -18.49 -2.67
C VAL A 415 -37.40 -18.22 -3.95
N LEU A 416 -37.79 -16.97 -4.13
CA LEU A 416 -38.39 -16.43 -5.35
C LEU A 416 -37.33 -15.67 -6.14
N LEU A 417 -37.46 -15.69 -7.46
CA LEU A 417 -36.61 -14.97 -8.39
C LEU A 417 -37.44 -13.93 -9.14
N ALA A 418 -36.84 -12.77 -9.38
CA ALA A 418 -37.39 -11.71 -10.23
C ALA A 418 -36.37 -11.46 -11.34
N VAL A 419 -36.76 -11.73 -12.59
CA VAL A 419 -35.89 -11.64 -13.78
C VAL A 419 -36.44 -10.54 -14.67
N ASP A 420 -35.66 -9.52 -14.94
CA ASP A 420 -35.98 -8.46 -15.90
C ASP A 420 -35.89 -8.94 -17.36
N ASP A 421 -36.20 -8.04 -18.30
CA ASP A 421 -35.96 -8.22 -19.74
C ASP A 421 -34.90 -7.26 -20.30
N GLY A 422 -34.02 -6.76 -19.43
CA GLY A 422 -32.82 -6.01 -19.80
C GLY A 422 -31.77 -6.85 -20.54
N LEU A 423 -30.69 -6.19 -20.96
CA LEU A 423 -29.61 -6.81 -21.75
C LEU A 423 -28.23 -6.43 -21.18
N PRO A 424 -27.49 -7.39 -20.55
CA PRO A 424 -27.88 -8.77 -20.26
C PRO A 424 -28.97 -8.83 -19.17
N PRO A 425 -29.87 -9.83 -19.17
CA PRO A 425 -30.91 -9.92 -18.16
C PRO A 425 -30.31 -10.18 -16.78
N ALA A 426 -30.73 -9.42 -15.78
CA ALA A 426 -30.32 -9.58 -14.40
C ALA A 426 -31.35 -10.44 -13.62
N THR A 427 -31.09 -10.72 -12.35
CA THR A 427 -31.98 -11.58 -11.54
C THR A 427 -31.87 -11.24 -10.06
N GLY A 428 -32.95 -10.72 -9.51
CA GLY A 428 -33.14 -10.53 -8.08
C GLY A 428 -33.54 -11.81 -7.35
N THR A 429 -33.17 -11.91 -6.08
CA THR A 429 -33.58 -12.99 -5.19
C THR A 429 -34.36 -12.44 -3.99
N GLY A 430 -35.50 -13.06 -3.69
CA GLY A 430 -36.35 -12.73 -2.54
C GLY A 430 -36.65 -13.98 -1.73
N THR A 431 -36.72 -13.86 -0.41
CA THR A 431 -37.06 -15.01 0.46
C THR A 431 -38.52 -14.94 0.89
N LEU A 432 -39.28 -16.00 0.68
CA LEU A 432 -40.61 -16.17 1.25
C LEU A 432 -40.52 -17.12 2.44
N LEU A 433 -40.86 -16.62 3.62
CA LEU A 433 -40.94 -17.41 4.85
C LEU A 433 -42.41 -17.58 5.25
N LEU A 434 -42.95 -18.77 4.99
CA LEU A 434 -44.30 -19.15 5.37
C LEU A 434 -44.26 -19.73 6.79
N THR A 435 -44.97 -19.10 7.73
CA THR A 435 -45.30 -19.75 9.01
C THR A 435 -46.56 -20.57 8.82
N LEU A 436 -46.44 -21.89 8.88
CA LEU A 436 -47.57 -22.81 8.80
C LEU A 436 -48.28 -22.83 10.15
N LEU A 437 -49.58 -22.58 10.13
CA LEU A 437 -50.45 -22.66 11.31
C LEU A 437 -51.00 -24.07 11.41
N ASP A 438 -50.80 -24.65 12.59
CA ASP A 438 -51.22 -25.98 12.98
C ASP A 438 -52.75 -26.17 12.89
N VAL A 439 -53.15 -27.19 12.15
CA VAL A 439 -54.51 -27.72 12.03
C VAL A 439 -54.50 -29.12 12.62
N ASN A 440 -55.60 -29.54 13.27
CA ASN A 440 -55.69 -30.91 13.77
C ASN A 440 -55.87 -31.90 12.60
N ASP A 441 -54.74 -32.30 11.99
CA ASP A 441 -54.68 -33.13 10.79
C ASP A 441 -54.04 -34.53 11.08
N HIS A 442 -53.26 -34.67 12.15
CA HIS A 442 -52.88 -35.96 12.74
C HIS A 442 -53.83 -36.42 13.86
N GLY A 443 -53.34 -36.97 14.96
CA GLY A 443 -54.16 -37.60 16.00
C GLY A 443 -53.38 -38.66 16.78
N PRO A 444 -53.81 -38.96 18.02
CA PRO A 444 -52.94 -39.59 19.01
C PRO A 444 -52.62 -41.05 18.70
N GLU A 445 -51.34 -41.37 18.60
CA GLU A 445 -50.83 -42.73 18.45
C GLU A 445 -50.13 -43.21 19.72
N ALA A 446 -50.34 -44.47 20.10
CA ALA A 446 -49.66 -45.07 21.25
C ALA A 446 -48.49 -45.98 20.86
N GLU A 447 -47.38 -45.85 21.58
CA GLU A 447 -46.22 -46.73 21.51
C GLU A 447 -45.85 -47.27 22.91
N PRO A 448 -45.29 -48.49 23.03
CA PRO A 448 -45.04 -49.46 21.96
C PRO A 448 -46.31 -50.15 21.45
N ARG A 449 -46.37 -50.42 20.14
CA ARG A 449 -47.49 -51.16 19.52
C ARG A 449 -47.49 -52.67 19.80
N ASP A 450 -46.41 -53.21 20.37
CA ASP A 450 -46.31 -54.60 20.81
C ASP A 450 -45.98 -54.67 22.31
N ILE A 451 -46.83 -55.33 23.10
CA ILE A 451 -46.67 -55.50 24.56
C ILE A 451 -46.69 -56.98 24.95
N THR A 452 -46.06 -57.31 26.08
CA THR A 452 -46.02 -58.68 26.64
C THR A 452 -46.53 -58.67 28.08
N VAL A 453 -47.51 -59.51 28.40
CA VAL A 453 -48.20 -59.49 29.70
C VAL A 453 -48.34 -60.90 30.29
N CYS A 454 -48.08 -61.03 31.58
CA CYS A 454 -48.27 -62.28 32.32
C CYS A 454 -49.70 -62.44 32.83
N ASN A 455 -50.23 -63.67 32.73
CA ASN A 455 -51.57 -64.00 33.19
C ASN A 455 -51.70 -64.01 34.72
N ARG A 456 -50.61 -64.26 35.46
CA ARG A 456 -50.59 -64.27 36.94
C ARG A 456 -49.94 -62.98 37.45
N SER A 457 -50.70 -62.20 38.22
CA SER A 457 -50.26 -60.89 38.71
C SER A 457 -49.75 -59.94 37.59
N PRO A 458 -50.59 -59.63 36.57
CA PRO A 458 -50.21 -58.75 35.47
C PRO A 458 -49.77 -57.37 35.97
N GLN A 459 -48.59 -56.92 35.51
CA GLN A 459 -48.14 -55.54 35.71
C GLN A 459 -48.77 -54.63 34.64
N PRO A 460 -49.23 -53.41 34.99
CA PRO A 460 -49.76 -52.46 34.02
C PRO A 460 -48.71 -52.11 32.96
N GLN A 461 -49.13 -52.04 31.70
CA GLN A 461 -48.29 -51.65 30.57
C GLN A 461 -48.52 -50.18 30.26
N VAL A 462 -47.50 -49.35 30.47
CA VAL A 462 -47.56 -47.92 30.16
C VAL A 462 -47.20 -47.72 28.69
N LEU A 463 -48.11 -47.11 27.94
CA LEU A 463 -47.89 -46.65 26.57
C LEU A 463 -47.69 -45.14 26.60
N THR A 464 -46.70 -44.64 25.88
CA THR A 464 -46.57 -43.20 25.59
C THR A 464 -47.47 -42.85 24.42
N VAL A 465 -48.29 -41.80 24.57
CA VAL A 465 -49.09 -41.27 23.47
C VAL A 465 -48.34 -40.10 22.85
N THR A 466 -48.14 -40.17 21.54
CA THR A 466 -47.56 -39.07 20.77
C THR A 466 -48.59 -38.57 19.77
N ASP A 467 -48.65 -37.25 19.64
CA ASP A 467 -49.35 -36.57 18.57
C ASP A 467 -48.35 -35.65 17.87
N ARG A 468 -48.55 -35.39 16.57
CA ARG A 468 -47.61 -34.60 15.76
C ARG A 468 -48.01 -33.14 15.64
N ASP A 469 -49.28 -32.86 15.90
CA ASP A 469 -49.87 -31.52 15.96
C ASP A 469 -49.26 -30.71 17.13
N LEU A 470 -49.60 -29.41 17.24
CA LEU A 470 -49.19 -28.55 18.36
C LEU A 470 -50.35 -28.29 19.33
N PRO A 471 -50.06 -27.97 20.62
CA PRO A 471 -51.11 -27.55 21.55
C PRO A 471 -51.89 -26.34 21.00
N PRO A 472 -53.25 -26.37 20.98
CA PRO A 472 -54.15 -27.24 21.74
C PRO A 472 -54.68 -28.47 20.97
N ASN A 473 -54.15 -28.80 19.80
CA ASN A 473 -54.62 -29.95 19.01
C ASN A 473 -54.12 -31.30 19.55
N THR A 474 -53.18 -31.28 20.49
CA THR A 474 -52.58 -32.42 21.19
C THR A 474 -53.39 -32.84 22.45
N GLY A 475 -52.72 -33.43 23.45
CA GLY A 475 -53.31 -33.78 24.74
C GLY A 475 -53.88 -32.57 25.54
N PRO A 476 -54.72 -32.81 26.55
CA PRO A 476 -54.89 -34.08 27.27
C PRO A 476 -55.74 -35.11 26.50
N PHE A 477 -55.18 -36.31 26.32
CA PHE A 477 -55.81 -37.39 25.55
C PHE A 477 -56.93 -38.09 26.34
N ARG A 478 -57.83 -38.76 25.61
CA ARG A 478 -58.85 -39.68 26.14
C ARG A 478 -58.68 -41.05 25.51
N ALA A 479 -58.80 -42.11 26.29
CA ALA A 479 -58.65 -43.48 25.84
C ALA A 479 -59.93 -44.29 26.01
N GLU A 480 -60.35 -44.98 24.95
CA GLU A 480 -61.48 -45.90 24.92
C GLU A 480 -61.04 -47.26 24.36
N LEU A 481 -61.48 -48.36 24.98
CA LEU A 481 -61.27 -49.71 24.43
C LEU A 481 -62.46 -50.09 23.53
N SER A 482 -62.15 -50.57 22.33
CA SER A 482 -63.14 -50.91 21.30
C SER A 482 -63.08 -52.39 20.90
N HIS A 483 -64.01 -52.83 20.04
CA HIS A 483 -64.01 -54.17 19.45
C HIS A 483 -63.93 -55.34 20.46
N GLY A 484 -64.59 -55.22 21.63
CA GLY A 484 -64.57 -56.24 22.69
C GLY A 484 -63.32 -56.24 23.57
N SER A 485 -62.33 -55.38 23.31
CA SER A 485 -61.08 -55.33 24.10
C SER A 485 -61.33 -55.03 25.59
N GLY A 486 -62.40 -54.27 25.89
CA GLY A 486 -62.82 -53.92 27.25
C GLY A 486 -63.32 -55.10 28.11
N ASP A 487 -63.57 -56.28 27.52
CA ASP A 487 -64.00 -57.47 28.26
C ASP A 487 -62.84 -58.15 29.01
N SER A 488 -61.60 -57.84 28.65
CA SER A 488 -60.39 -58.42 29.27
C SER A 488 -59.33 -57.40 29.68
N TRP A 489 -59.36 -56.21 29.08
CA TRP A 489 -58.44 -55.12 29.36
C TRP A 489 -59.18 -53.92 29.96
N ALA A 490 -58.54 -53.23 30.89
CA ALA A 490 -58.90 -51.87 31.30
C ALA A 490 -57.85 -50.89 30.80
N VAL A 491 -58.27 -49.65 30.60
CA VAL A 491 -57.43 -48.53 30.17
C VAL A 491 -57.59 -47.36 31.13
N GLU A 492 -56.47 -46.79 31.55
CA GLU A 492 -56.40 -45.62 32.43
C GLU A 492 -55.45 -44.59 31.78
N VAL A 493 -55.88 -43.33 31.64
CA VAL A 493 -55.00 -42.24 31.19
C VAL A 493 -54.23 -41.72 32.40
N GLY A 494 -52.92 -41.52 32.28
CA GLY A 494 -52.08 -40.99 33.36
C GLY A 494 -52.40 -39.54 33.71
N ASP A 495 -52.05 -39.12 34.94
CA ASP A 495 -52.41 -37.80 35.50
C ASP A 495 -51.89 -36.61 34.67
N GLU A 496 -50.76 -36.77 33.97
CA GLU A 496 -50.17 -35.75 33.09
C GLU A 496 -50.79 -35.74 31.67
N GLY A 497 -51.64 -36.73 31.33
CA GLY A 497 -52.33 -36.82 30.05
C GLY A 497 -51.54 -37.50 28.92
N ASP A 498 -50.21 -37.56 28.99
CA ASP A 498 -49.31 -38.03 27.91
C ASP A 498 -49.10 -39.55 27.84
N THR A 499 -49.64 -40.31 28.80
CA THR A 499 -49.49 -41.78 28.86
C THR A 499 -50.82 -42.48 29.06
N VAL A 500 -50.91 -43.68 28.50
CA VAL A 500 -52.08 -44.56 28.60
C VAL A 500 -51.64 -45.90 29.13
N THR A 501 -52.19 -46.29 30.27
CA THR A 501 -51.87 -47.53 30.96
C THR A 501 -52.90 -48.61 30.62
N LEU A 502 -52.45 -49.70 29.99
CA LEU A 502 -53.25 -50.90 29.75
C LEU A 502 -53.05 -51.92 30.87
N ARG A 503 -54.15 -52.44 31.41
CA ARG A 503 -54.15 -53.44 32.48
C ARG A 503 -55.00 -54.64 32.08
N LEU A 504 -54.44 -55.85 32.19
CA LEU A 504 -55.20 -57.09 32.06
C LEU A 504 -56.07 -57.29 33.32
N VAL A 505 -57.40 -57.40 33.15
CA VAL A 505 -58.38 -57.51 34.24
C VAL A 505 -59.04 -58.88 34.28
N ALA A 506 -59.22 -59.53 33.13
CA ALA A 506 -59.65 -60.93 33.05
C ALA A 506 -58.47 -61.82 32.59
N PRO A 507 -58.29 -63.02 33.17
CA PRO A 507 -57.26 -63.93 32.71
C PRO A 507 -57.59 -64.46 31.31
N LEU A 508 -56.62 -64.38 30.40
CA LEU A 508 -56.73 -64.86 29.01
C LEU A 508 -55.95 -66.16 28.82
N GLU A 509 -56.24 -66.90 27.75
CA GLU A 509 -55.41 -68.05 27.39
C GLU A 509 -54.04 -67.57 26.83
N PRO A 510 -52.96 -68.38 26.90
CA PRO A 510 -51.65 -67.97 26.37
C PRO A 510 -51.63 -67.89 24.83
N ASP A 511 -52.00 -66.74 24.26
CA ASP A 511 -51.99 -66.45 22.82
C ASP A 511 -51.68 -64.96 22.52
N LEU A 512 -51.74 -64.59 21.25
CA LEU A 512 -51.56 -63.23 20.73
C LEU A 512 -52.92 -62.54 20.55
N TYR A 513 -53.17 -61.45 21.28
CA TYR A 513 -54.40 -60.68 21.23
C TYR A 513 -54.20 -59.31 20.59
N SER A 514 -55.16 -58.84 19.80
CA SER A 514 -55.20 -57.46 19.30
C SER A 514 -56.05 -56.60 20.23
N VAL A 515 -55.42 -55.66 20.93
CA VAL A 515 -56.11 -54.68 21.78
C VAL A 515 -56.40 -53.44 20.95
N TYR A 516 -57.69 -53.17 20.71
CA TYR A 516 -58.15 -52.06 19.88
C TYR A 516 -58.35 -50.79 20.71
N LEU A 517 -57.28 -50.03 20.88
CA LEU A 517 -57.21 -48.80 21.65
C LEU A 517 -57.58 -47.59 20.78
N ARG A 518 -58.72 -46.98 21.06
CA ARG A 518 -59.16 -45.74 20.42
C ARG A 518 -58.71 -44.57 21.30
N LEU A 519 -57.84 -43.73 20.76
CA LEU A 519 -57.38 -42.51 21.42
C LEU A 519 -58.09 -41.31 20.80
N LEU A 520 -58.39 -40.31 21.62
CA LEU A 520 -58.93 -39.03 21.18
C LEU A 520 -58.10 -37.89 21.77
N ASP A 521 -57.85 -36.86 20.97
CA ASP A 521 -57.21 -35.62 21.41
C ASP A 521 -58.19 -34.64 22.10
N GLN A 522 -57.70 -33.45 22.45
CA GLN A 522 -58.50 -32.41 23.07
C GLN A 522 -59.62 -31.86 22.15
N PRO A 523 -59.41 -31.59 20.84
CA PRO A 523 -60.48 -31.26 19.89
C PRO A 523 -61.49 -32.40 19.63
N GLY A 524 -61.15 -33.64 19.94
CA GLY A 524 -62.00 -34.83 19.87
C GLY A 524 -61.84 -35.67 18.60
N LYS A 525 -60.77 -35.49 17.82
CA LYS A 525 -60.46 -36.38 16.71
C LYS A 525 -59.91 -37.70 17.23
N ALA A 526 -60.27 -38.79 16.57
CA ALA A 526 -60.09 -40.13 17.11
C ALA A 526 -59.20 -41.00 16.19
N GLN A 527 -58.11 -41.51 16.74
CA GLN A 527 -57.19 -42.43 16.08
C GLN A 527 -57.29 -43.83 16.71
N LEU A 528 -57.36 -44.87 15.86
CA LEU A 528 -57.49 -46.26 16.33
C LEU A 528 -56.13 -46.96 16.27
N THR A 529 -55.45 -47.02 17.41
CA THR A 529 -54.20 -47.78 17.57
C THR A 529 -54.52 -49.24 17.90
N VAL A 530 -53.98 -50.17 17.12
CA VAL A 530 -54.02 -51.61 17.44
C VAL A 530 -52.72 -51.97 18.16
N VAL A 531 -52.84 -52.42 19.41
CA VAL A 531 -51.71 -52.86 20.25
C VAL A 531 -51.72 -54.38 20.34
N THR A 532 -50.65 -55.03 19.88
CA THR A 532 -50.48 -56.48 19.95
C THR A 532 -50.09 -56.89 21.38
N ALA A 533 -50.98 -57.54 22.10
CA ALA A 533 -50.71 -58.06 23.44
C ALA A 533 -50.42 -59.57 23.40
N ARG A 534 -49.16 -59.93 23.66
CA ARG A 534 -48.76 -61.33 23.86
C ARG A 534 -49.02 -61.73 25.32
N VAL A 535 -50.01 -62.58 25.55
CA VAL A 535 -50.36 -63.07 26.90
C VAL A 535 -49.72 -64.43 27.16
N CYS A 536 -49.13 -64.62 28.34
CA CYS A 536 -48.37 -65.82 28.68
C CYS A 536 -48.62 -66.32 30.10
N ASP A 537 -48.54 -67.64 30.31
CA ASP A 537 -48.66 -68.24 31.65
C ASP A 537 -47.35 -68.09 32.44
N CYS A 538 -47.15 -66.89 32.98
CA CYS A 538 -46.04 -66.46 33.81
C CYS A 538 -46.54 -65.62 34.99
N GLU A 539 -45.64 -65.27 35.91
CA GLU A 539 -45.96 -64.52 37.12
C GLU A 539 -45.02 -63.32 37.28
N GLY A 540 -45.58 -62.12 37.50
CA GLY A 540 -44.82 -60.88 37.70
C GLY A 540 -44.40 -60.16 36.41
N PRO A 541 -43.38 -59.27 36.47
CA PRO A 541 -42.90 -58.52 35.30
C PRO A 541 -42.09 -59.41 34.35
N VAL A 542 -42.46 -59.41 33.06
CA VAL A 542 -41.79 -60.22 32.04
C VAL A 542 -41.46 -59.39 30.80
N GLN A 543 -40.21 -59.47 30.36
CA GLN A 543 -39.75 -58.87 29.10
C GLN A 543 -39.87 -59.81 27.88
N SER A 544 -39.98 -61.13 28.09
CA SER A 544 -40.20 -62.10 27.01
C SER A 544 -40.80 -63.42 27.51
N CYS A 545 -41.72 -64.00 26.74
CA CYS A 545 -42.38 -65.24 27.11
C CYS A 545 -41.53 -66.49 26.79
N PRO A 546 -41.49 -67.50 27.67
CA PRO A 546 -40.86 -68.77 27.36
C PRO A 546 -41.64 -69.51 26.26
N GLN A 547 -40.99 -69.75 25.11
CA GLN A 547 -41.60 -70.53 24.03
C GLN A 547 -41.76 -72.00 24.43
N ARG A 548 -42.90 -72.62 24.08
CA ARG A 548 -43.02 -74.08 24.07
C ARG A 548 -42.00 -74.65 23.07
N PRO A 549 -41.19 -75.66 23.43
CA PRO A 549 -40.35 -76.34 22.45
C PRO A 549 -41.24 -77.07 21.45
N GLN A 550 -41.21 -76.65 20.18
CA GLN A 550 -41.89 -77.35 19.11
C GLN A 550 -41.24 -78.74 18.90
N PRO A 551 -42.03 -79.81 18.68
CA PRO A 551 -41.47 -81.11 18.35
C PRO A 551 -40.77 -81.02 16.99
N ALA A 552 -39.52 -81.50 16.94
CA ALA A 552 -38.74 -81.55 15.70
C ALA A 552 -39.36 -82.56 14.72
N THR A 553 -40.16 -82.07 13.78
CA THR A 553 -40.74 -82.87 12.68
C THR A 553 -40.47 -82.22 11.34
N GLY A 554 -39.58 -82.83 10.55
CA GLY A 554 -39.53 -82.70 9.08
C GLY A 554 -39.00 -81.39 8.48
N LEU A 555 -37.72 -81.40 8.09
CA LEU A 555 -37.31 -80.80 6.81
C LEU A 555 -38.03 -81.53 5.63
N PRO A 556 -38.10 -81.00 4.38
CA PRO A 556 -37.62 -79.70 3.85
C PRO A 556 -38.60 -79.01 2.85
N PHE A 557 -39.05 -77.76 3.08
CA PHE A 557 -39.82 -77.02 2.04
C PHE A 557 -39.32 -75.60 1.69
N VAL A 558 -38.49 -74.96 2.53
CA VAL A 558 -38.07 -73.56 2.29
C VAL A 558 -36.93 -73.45 1.25
N LEU A 559 -36.00 -74.41 1.21
CA LEU A 559 -34.91 -74.44 0.21
C LEU A 559 -35.41 -74.73 -1.22
N ALA A 560 -36.51 -75.49 -1.37
CA ALA A 560 -37.14 -75.74 -2.67
C ALA A 560 -37.84 -74.46 -3.20
N ALA A 561 -38.49 -73.70 -2.33
CA ALA A 561 -39.15 -72.44 -2.69
C ALA A 561 -38.14 -71.36 -3.11
N LEU A 562 -37.03 -71.20 -2.37
CA LEU A 562 -35.95 -70.27 -2.74
C LEU A 562 -35.26 -70.66 -4.06
N GLY A 563 -34.99 -71.96 -4.26
CA GLY A 563 -34.45 -72.46 -5.53
C GLY A 563 -35.41 -72.24 -6.72
N ALA A 564 -36.71 -72.45 -6.52
CA ALA A 564 -37.73 -72.18 -7.53
C ALA A 564 -37.87 -70.68 -7.86
N LEU A 565 -37.80 -69.80 -6.86
CA LEU A 565 -37.87 -68.35 -7.07
C LEU A 565 -36.63 -67.83 -7.83
N LEU A 566 -35.44 -68.34 -7.51
CA LEU A 566 -34.20 -67.99 -8.20
C LEU A 566 -34.20 -68.50 -9.66
N ALA A 567 -34.71 -69.70 -9.89
CA ALA A 567 -34.88 -70.25 -11.23
C ALA A 567 -35.93 -69.47 -12.05
N LEU A 568 -37.04 -69.04 -11.42
CA LEU A 568 -38.06 -68.20 -12.06
C LEU A 568 -37.47 -66.84 -12.48
N LEU A 569 -36.67 -66.20 -11.62
CA LEU A 569 -35.95 -64.96 -11.92
C LEU A 569 -34.95 -65.12 -13.07
N LEU A 570 -34.17 -66.20 -13.10
CA LEU A 570 -33.25 -66.53 -14.19
C LEU A 570 -33.99 -66.78 -15.53
N ILE A 571 -35.12 -67.48 -15.49
CA ILE A 571 -35.97 -67.71 -16.69
C ILE A 571 -36.60 -66.39 -17.17
N LEU A 572 -37.03 -65.50 -16.26
CA LEU A 572 -37.56 -64.17 -16.61
C LEU A 572 -36.49 -63.28 -17.25
N LEU A 573 -35.26 -63.30 -16.73
CA LEU A 573 -34.11 -62.59 -17.28
C LEU A 573 -33.74 -63.10 -18.69
N LEU A 574 -33.75 -64.42 -18.89
CA LEU A 574 -33.53 -65.05 -20.20
C LEU A 574 -34.66 -64.74 -21.18
N LEU A 575 -35.93 -64.69 -20.73
CA LEU A 575 -37.06 -64.25 -21.56
C LEU A 575 -36.93 -62.78 -21.98
N LEU A 576 -36.54 -61.87 -21.09
CA LEU A 576 -36.29 -60.46 -21.42
C LEU A 576 -35.15 -60.30 -22.45
N LEU A 577 -34.08 -61.10 -22.33
CA LEU A 577 -32.99 -61.13 -23.32
C LEU A 577 -33.42 -61.75 -24.67
N PHE A 578 -34.36 -62.70 -24.66
CA PHE A 578 -34.90 -63.29 -25.90
C PHE A 578 -35.92 -62.38 -26.59
N VAL A 579 -36.73 -61.63 -25.83
CA VAL A 579 -37.65 -60.60 -26.35
C VAL A 579 -36.86 -59.44 -26.98
N ARG A 580 -35.73 -59.03 -26.39
CA ARG A 580 -34.79 -58.07 -27.01
C ARG A 580 -34.08 -58.59 -28.28
N ARG A 581 -34.16 -59.89 -28.60
CA ARG A 581 -33.54 -60.49 -29.80
C ARG A 581 -34.50 -60.80 -30.96
N ARG A 582 -35.81 -60.52 -30.85
CA ARG A 582 -36.81 -60.82 -31.90
C ARG A 582 -37.59 -59.59 -32.40
N LYS A 583 -36.85 -58.65 -32.98
CA LYS A 583 -37.18 -57.54 -33.93
C LYS A 583 -35.92 -56.66 -33.87
N VAL A 584 -35.13 -56.47 -34.93
CA VAL A 584 -35.50 -55.94 -36.26
C VAL A 584 -34.67 -56.57 -37.39
N THR A 585 -35.30 -56.78 -38.55
CA THR A 585 -34.74 -56.98 -39.90
C THR A 585 -35.96 -57.07 -40.85
N LYS A 586 -36.12 -56.34 -41.96
CA LYS A 586 -35.32 -55.32 -42.66
C LYS A 586 -36.25 -54.24 -43.27
N GLU A 587 -35.72 -53.02 -43.46
CA GLU A 587 -35.77 -52.08 -44.63
C GLU A 587 -37.02 -51.94 -45.55
N PRO A 588 -37.18 -50.84 -46.34
CA PRO A 588 -36.21 -49.77 -46.71
C PRO A 588 -36.69 -48.34 -46.30
N LEU A 589 -35.95 -47.23 -46.45
CA LEU A 589 -35.36 -46.65 -47.67
C LEU A 589 -34.27 -45.59 -47.40
N LEU A 590 -33.21 -45.67 -48.22
CA LEU A 590 -32.37 -44.60 -48.79
C LEU A 590 -31.28 -43.87 -47.93
N LEU A 591 -30.23 -43.53 -48.67
CA LEU A 591 -28.93 -42.88 -48.40
C LEU A 591 -28.51 -42.19 -49.74
N PRO A 592 -27.44 -41.38 -49.83
CA PRO A 592 -26.59 -40.78 -48.78
C PRO A 592 -26.37 -39.25 -48.96
N GLU A 593 -25.58 -38.62 -48.07
CA GLU A 593 -24.30 -37.94 -48.44
C GLU A 593 -23.52 -37.57 -47.16
N ASP A 594 -22.28 -38.09 -47.07
CA ASP A 594 -21.00 -37.49 -46.63
C ASP A 594 -20.83 -36.81 -45.23
N ASP A 595 -19.68 -36.89 -44.52
CA ASP A 595 -18.38 -37.53 -44.81
C ASP A 595 -17.61 -37.98 -43.53
N THR A 596 -16.62 -38.88 -43.69
CA THR A 596 -15.45 -39.27 -42.85
C THR A 596 -15.38 -38.97 -41.33
N ARG A 597 -15.26 -39.96 -40.41
CA ARG A 597 -14.08 -40.83 -40.02
C ARG A 597 -13.09 -40.19 -39.01
N ASP A 598 -12.88 -40.75 -37.81
CA ASP A 598 -11.82 -41.73 -37.39
C ASP A 598 -10.85 -41.08 -36.35
N ASN A 599 -9.81 -41.71 -35.77
CA ASN A 599 -9.60 -42.96 -34.97
C ASN A 599 -8.06 -43.05 -34.66
N VAL A 600 -7.48 -43.69 -33.61
CA VAL A 600 -7.90 -44.46 -32.42
C VAL A 600 -6.72 -44.52 -31.38
N PHE A 601 -6.93 -44.99 -30.14
CA PHE A 601 -5.86 -45.31 -29.14
C PHE A 601 -4.88 -46.43 -29.63
N TYR A 602 -3.64 -46.53 -29.09
CA TYR A 602 -3.15 -47.69 -28.30
C TYR A 602 -1.64 -47.64 -27.86
N TYR A 603 -1.29 -48.58 -26.97
CA TYR A 603 -0.05 -48.80 -26.19
C TYR A 603 1.22 -49.24 -26.96
N GLY A 604 2.37 -49.16 -26.28
CA GLY A 604 3.57 -49.99 -26.52
C GLY A 604 4.69 -49.77 -25.48
N GLU A 605 5.09 -50.82 -24.75
CA GLU A 605 6.25 -50.84 -23.81
C GLU A 605 7.57 -51.24 -24.52
N GLU A 606 8.65 -51.44 -23.73
CA GLU A 606 9.93 -52.14 -24.09
C GLU A 606 10.97 -51.30 -24.87
N GLY A 607 12.30 -51.29 -24.58
CA GLY A 607 13.12 -51.88 -23.51
C GLY A 607 14.65 -51.78 -23.83
N GLY A 608 15.55 -51.81 -22.83
CA GLY A 608 17.04 -51.82 -22.98
C GLY A 608 17.68 -50.43 -23.23
N GLY A 609 18.90 -50.06 -22.78
CA GLY A 609 20.15 -50.80 -22.50
C GLY A 609 21.13 -50.61 -23.69
N GLU A 610 22.43 -50.29 -23.59
CA GLU A 610 23.38 -50.09 -22.48
C GLU A 610 24.44 -49.00 -22.86
N GLU A 611 25.01 -48.39 -21.80
CA GLU A 611 26.39 -47.91 -21.57
C GLU A 611 27.40 -47.63 -22.70
N ASP A 612 28.16 -46.52 -22.55
CA ASP A 612 29.62 -46.61 -22.37
C ASP A 612 30.22 -45.38 -21.65
N GLN A 613 31.26 -45.57 -20.83
CA GLN A 613 31.98 -44.54 -20.05
C GLN A 613 33.25 -44.07 -20.84
N VAL A 614 34.10 -43.09 -20.48
CA VAL A 614 34.72 -42.65 -19.20
C VAL A 614 35.29 -41.23 -19.39
N GLY A 615 35.35 -40.37 -18.35
CA GLY A 615 36.21 -39.17 -18.40
C GLY A 615 36.01 -38.10 -17.30
N ALA A 616 36.65 -38.26 -16.14
CA ALA A 616 36.78 -37.24 -15.08
C ALA A 616 38.29 -36.89 -14.88
N PRO A 617 38.73 -35.90 -14.06
CA PRO A 617 37.96 -35.11 -13.06
C PRO A 617 38.27 -33.60 -12.98
N GLY A 618 37.50 -32.87 -12.16
CA GLY A 618 37.83 -31.51 -11.68
C GLY A 618 36.62 -30.76 -11.11
N GLY A 619 36.46 -30.71 -9.78
CA GLY A 619 35.41 -29.90 -9.10
C GLY A 619 36.00 -28.67 -8.38
N PRO A 620 35.30 -28.07 -7.39
CA PRO A 620 33.92 -28.30 -6.96
C PRO A 620 33.08 -27.00 -6.83
N GLY A 621 31.74 -27.11 -6.71
CA GLY A 621 30.92 -25.95 -6.32
C GLY A 621 29.41 -26.25 -6.18
N GLY A 622 28.82 -25.81 -5.05
CA GLY A 622 27.38 -25.53 -4.91
C GLY A 622 26.40 -26.71 -4.84
N ARG A 623 26.08 -27.19 -3.63
CA ARG A 623 24.86 -27.99 -3.38
C ARG A 623 23.62 -27.09 -3.39
N GLY A 624 22.47 -27.67 -3.78
CA GLY A 624 21.16 -27.06 -3.59
C GLY A 624 20.49 -27.42 -2.26
N SER A 625 19.43 -26.65 -1.98
CA SER A 625 18.13 -27.05 -1.43
C SER A 625 17.98 -27.59 0.01
N GLU A 626 17.04 -26.91 0.69
CA GLU A 626 16.09 -27.36 1.73
C GLU A 626 16.42 -27.32 3.24
N ALA A 627 15.41 -26.80 3.94
CA ALA A 627 14.99 -27.02 5.33
C ALA A 627 15.95 -26.69 6.50
N THR A 628 15.61 -25.64 7.26
CA THR A 628 15.39 -25.64 8.74
C THR A 628 14.98 -24.23 9.18
N SER A 629 13.88 -24.03 9.93
CA SER A 629 13.74 -24.21 11.39
C SER A 629 14.60 -23.23 12.19
N LEU A 630 14.00 -22.13 12.63
CA LEU A 630 14.65 -21.11 13.47
C LEU A 630 14.47 -21.41 14.97
N SER A 631 15.59 -21.46 15.70
CA SER A 631 15.60 -21.21 17.15
C SER A 631 16.99 -20.78 17.64
N SER A 632 17.03 -19.68 18.43
CA SER A 632 18.11 -19.26 19.35
C SER A 632 19.48 -18.89 18.70
N LEU A 633 20.08 -17.70 18.89
CA LEU A 633 20.43 -16.97 20.13
C LEU A 633 20.89 -15.52 19.81
N ASN A 634 20.79 -14.64 20.83
CA ASN A 634 21.69 -13.54 21.25
C ASN A 634 22.90 -13.15 20.36
N SER A 635 23.36 -11.88 20.28
CA SER A 635 22.96 -10.61 20.92
C SER A 635 23.92 -9.47 20.49
N SER A 636 23.48 -8.21 20.37
CA SER A 636 24.17 -7.01 20.92
C SER A 636 23.54 -5.66 20.51
N ALA A 637 22.98 -4.94 21.50
CA ALA A 637 22.93 -3.48 21.69
C ALA A 637 22.66 -2.50 20.52
N SER A 638 21.53 -1.79 20.59
CA SER A 638 21.50 -0.35 20.96
C SER A 638 20.07 0.10 21.29
N ASP A 639 19.88 0.92 22.32
CA ASP A 639 18.57 1.35 22.81
C ASP A 639 17.79 2.24 21.84
N CYS A 640 16.46 2.07 21.81
CA CYS A 640 15.49 2.99 21.22
C CYS A 640 14.21 2.93 22.08
N ASP A 641 13.77 4.07 22.61
CA ASP A 641 12.60 4.14 23.50
C ASP A 641 11.30 3.72 22.81
N GLN A 642 10.42 3.05 23.56
CA GLN A 642 9.08 2.68 23.11
C GLN A 642 8.07 3.63 23.73
N ASP A 643 7.61 4.59 22.92
CA ASP A 643 6.59 5.56 23.30
C ASP A 643 5.19 4.92 23.23
N TYR A 644 4.43 5.03 24.32
CA TYR A 644 3.13 4.37 24.51
C TYR A 644 1.95 5.36 24.63
N ASP A 645 2.19 6.66 24.43
CA ASP A 645 1.18 7.71 24.66
C ASP A 645 -0.11 7.55 23.83
N TYR A 646 -0.02 6.92 22.65
CA TYR A 646 -1.16 6.64 21.76
C TYR A 646 -2.23 5.72 22.40
N LEU A 647 -1.93 5.01 23.49
CA LEU A 647 -2.90 4.19 24.21
C LEU A 647 -3.96 5.02 24.97
N ASN A 648 -3.73 6.33 25.16
CA ASN A 648 -4.71 7.24 25.77
C ASN A 648 -5.93 7.50 24.87
N ASP A 649 -5.77 7.44 23.54
CA ASP A 649 -6.84 7.76 22.57
C ASP A 649 -7.89 6.65 22.44
N TRP A 650 -7.60 5.44 22.91
CA TRP A 650 -8.48 4.27 22.75
C TRP A 650 -9.62 4.22 23.80
N GLY A 651 -9.78 5.28 24.57
CA GLY A 651 -10.91 5.49 25.48
C GLY A 651 -10.71 4.90 26.87
N SER A 652 -11.66 5.22 27.77
CA SER A 652 -11.50 5.11 29.23
C SER A 652 -11.22 3.71 29.80
N ARG A 653 -11.33 2.64 29.00
CA ARG A 653 -10.99 1.27 29.41
C ARG A 653 -9.49 0.95 29.29
N PHE A 654 -8.73 1.67 28.47
CA PHE A 654 -7.31 1.41 28.23
C PHE A 654 -6.36 2.29 29.06
N LYS A 655 -6.88 3.35 29.69
CA LYS A 655 -6.08 4.27 30.53
C LYS A 655 -5.27 3.55 31.62
N LYS A 656 -5.84 2.50 32.22
CA LYS A 656 -5.19 1.67 33.24
C LYS A 656 -4.03 0.79 32.74
N LEU A 657 -3.85 0.68 31.42
CA LEU A 657 -2.68 0.05 30.79
C LEU A 657 -1.62 1.10 30.45
N ALA A 658 -2.01 2.29 30.00
CA ALA A 658 -1.09 3.42 29.82
C ALA A 658 -0.39 3.79 31.13
N ASP A 659 -1.15 3.94 32.23
CA ASP A 659 -0.62 4.20 33.58
C ASP A 659 0.35 3.12 34.11
N LEU A 660 0.37 1.93 33.50
CA LEU A 660 1.13 0.76 33.96
C LEU A 660 2.46 0.56 33.18
N TYR A 661 2.62 1.23 32.05
CA TYR A 661 3.80 1.15 31.18
C TYR A 661 4.44 2.51 30.84
N GLY A 662 3.71 3.63 30.95
CA GLY A 662 4.20 5.00 30.68
C GLY A 662 4.67 5.77 31.92
N GLY A 663 5.19 5.08 32.94
CA GLY A 663 5.54 5.67 34.24
C GLY A 663 7.01 6.02 34.40
N GLY A 664 7.41 7.23 34.02
CA GLY A 664 8.75 7.78 34.22
C GLY A 664 8.76 9.30 34.33
N GLU A 665 8.43 9.83 35.52
CA GLU A 665 8.77 11.23 35.88
C GLU A 665 10.25 11.29 36.27
N GLU A 666 11.06 12.09 35.57
CA GLU A 666 12.38 12.52 36.05
C GLU A 666 12.25 13.91 36.71
N ASP A 667 12.43 13.94 38.03
CA ASP A 667 12.79 15.14 38.79
C ASP A 667 14.32 15.38 38.65
N ASP A 668 14.75 16.46 37.98
CA ASP A 668 15.89 17.33 38.36
C ASP A 668 16.00 18.60 37.47
#